data_AF-A0A941GTN5-F1
#
_entry.id   AF-A0A941GTN5-F1
#
_cell.length_a   1.000
_cell.length_b   1.000
_cell.length_c   1.000
_cell.angle_alpha   90.00
_cell.angle_beta   90.00
_cell.angle_gamma   90.00
#
_symmetry.space_group_name_H-M   'P 1'
#
loop_
_entity.id
_entity.type
_entity.pdbx_description
1 polymer ?
#
loop_
_entity_poly.entity_id
_entity_poly.type
_entity_poly.pdbx_seq_one_letter_code
_entity_poly.pdbx_strand_id
1 'polypeptide(L)'
;MREKQLKEVKAIKEKGELEKAIALYLDILKLNPENAQAHLELGEIYESTKQPGKAIAHYRSSCEIEAQNCVAQAKLGRLLLRQGEILEAVKCLEKALNESEKQPKWFKQWVSKLLIDAFKKNNQIDEIIPQYLEILKLNPECVEAHLELAEIYESTTKIEQAIAHYQIAINLEPNNNIVKTKLGTLLLLQGNIQAAVSYLQKGGGQSASEQEYFKKWINKFLEKPKVVVEGNSKLAHPDFQVMASQAWQALNQKNIEHISEQTFQNLRDVELDKLEKHFRDVSCYKNINLASLTEEDQQFIKQVGWSLDYISCNNNIQFLQQKVCKSNKYNEPKKIFQYFPIESKYMYSISPWTGKVNKTNCSLLCGRTAYYRFEDNQVFYLIVNGPPALIQLYLYFPEMEVIIHLHNNNYPTLDTLNMFKAQVIKNWQNFSEYIKDNNKVKTVAIIGYHENIGHHLWNVLSGLEKVFNYDILSEIDEFWVIGSEYFGEIDEIFPEISAQKIKRFTNREIFKANETILKNKYFAVILGHNRIQNNLAERVLKSSLAKISSVAMEEVEEAKRNFILFYVFIRTGNRTWVSQVEGTANIIQKLSETFYNLAVVFDGFSRPEKGWMSPQSEKTIEEEQEVVTNIQNLLPPTRKIYSLVGKYMHEGVVWADNIDFYLASWGAGLAKVAGVGNKPGVIHTNKEVLEQPLLSRCWWLRAEPESQVVPKYIDSCYITNASENVKKGHKFDKRLTLNNYDCDWRIIYEEVLKLALSIKRDD
;
A
#
# COMPACT_ATOMS: atom_id res chain seq x y z
N MET A 1 17.37 38.01 -75.25
CA MET A 1 18.45 38.56 -74.38
C MET A 1 18.44 37.95 -72.97
N ARG A 2 17.27 37.83 -72.31
CA ARG A 2 17.13 37.36 -70.91
C ARG A 2 17.73 35.98 -70.56
N GLU A 3 17.52 34.93 -71.36
CA GLU A 3 18.06 33.60 -71.05
C GLU A 3 19.59 33.48 -71.22
N LYS A 4 20.17 34.27 -72.14
CA LYS A 4 21.61 34.24 -72.42
C LYS A 4 22.40 34.79 -71.22
N GLN A 5 21.91 35.89 -70.63
CA GLN A 5 22.50 36.49 -69.43
C GLN A 5 22.37 35.58 -68.20
N LEU A 6 21.21 34.94 -67.99
CA LEU A 6 21.04 33.97 -66.90
C LEU A 6 21.96 32.74 -67.04
N LYS A 7 22.15 32.23 -68.27
CA LYS A 7 23.09 31.12 -68.54
C LYS A 7 24.55 31.54 -68.34
N GLU A 8 24.90 32.76 -68.73
CA GLU A 8 26.24 33.33 -68.53
C GLU A 8 26.57 33.53 -67.05
N VAL A 9 25.64 34.08 -66.26
CA VAL A 9 25.81 34.24 -64.80
C VAL A 9 25.93 32.88 -64.11
N LYS A 10 25.13 31.88 -64.52
CA LYS A 10 25.22 30.52 -63.99
C LYS A 10 26.59 29.89 -64.27
N ALA A 11 27.13 30.05 -65.49
CA ALA A 11 28.46 29.57 -65.85
C ALA A 11 29.59 30.28 -65.08
N ILE A 12 29.44 31.56 -64.76
CA ILE A 12 30.41 32.33 -63.94
C ILE A 12 30.36 31.89 -62.47
N LYS A 13 29.15 31.61 -61.94
CA LYS A 13 28.96 31.03 -60.60
C LYS A 13 29.62 29.65 -60.49
N GLU A 14 29.50 28.81 -61.51
CA GLU A 14 30.15 27.48 -61.58
C GLU A 14 31.69 27.56 -61.62
N LYS A 15 32.26 28.67 -62.11
CA LYS A 15 33.70 28.95 -62.08
C LYS A 15 34.21 29.55 -60.76
N GLY A 16 33.33 29.80 -59.79
CA GLY A 16 33.70 30.34 -58.48
C GLY A 16 33.98 31.86 -58.46
N GLU A 17 33.70 32.58 -59.54
CA GLU A 17 33.90 34.04 -59.64
C GLU A 17 32.71 34.80 -59.01
N LEU A 18 32.53 34.63 -57.70
CA LEU A 18 31.32 35.05 -56.96
C LEU A 18 31.05 36.57 -56.99
N GLU A 19 32.09 37.40 -56.98
CA GLU A 19 31.97 38.86 -57.01
C GLU A 19 31.43 39.37 -58.35
N LYS A 20 31.87 38.76 -59.46
CA LYS A 20 31.35 39.04 -60.79
C LYS A 20 29.91 38.55 -60.94
N ALA A 21 29.60 37.38 -60.37
CA ALA A 21 28.22 36.87 -60.34
C ALA A 21 27.28 37.79 -59.56
N ILE A 22 27.70 38.35 -58.42
CA ILE A 22 26.93 39.34 -57.66
C ILE A 22 26.66 40.58 -58.52
N ALA A 23 27.69 41.16 -59.16
CA ALA A 23 27.54 42.34 -59.99
C ALA A 23 26.51 42.12 -61.11
N LEU A 24 26.59 40.97 -61.79
CA LEU A 24 25.67 40.62 -62.87
C LEU A 24 24.24 40.37 -62.38
N TYR A 25 24.04 39.70 -61.24
CA TYR A 25 22.70 39.54 -60.67
C TYR A 25 22.12 40.89 -60.19
N LEU A 26 22.94 41.80 -59.67
CA LEU A 26 22.49 43.16 -59.32
C LEU A 26 22.11 43.96 -60.57
N ASP A 27 22.81 43.81 -61.68
CA ASP A 27 22.42 44.44 -62.95
C ASP A 27 21.13 43.83 -63.51
N ILE A 28 20.91 42.52 -63.34
CA ILE A 28 19.63 41.87 -63.64
C ILE A 28 18.51 42.49 -62.79
N LEU A 29 18.74 42.73 -61.50
CA LEU A 29 17.75 43.35 -60.60
C LEU A 29 17.52 44.84 -60.88
N LYS A 30 18.52 45.59 -61.39
CA LYS A 30 18.29 46.97 -61.86
C LYS A 30 17.33 47.02 -63.05
N LEU A 31 17.40 46.02 -63.92
CA LEU A 31 16.55 45.91 -65.11
C LEU A 31 15.19 45.27 -64.81
N ASN A 32 15.14 44.38 -63.82
CA ASN A 32 13.91 43.76 -63.34
C ASN A 32 13.98 43.52 -61.82
N PRO A 33 13.53 44.49 -61.01
CA PRO A 33 13.52 44.36 -59.55
C PRO A 33 12.65 43.20 -59.04
N GLU A 34 11.65 42.78 -59.80
CA GLU A 34 10.71 41.71 -59.44
C GLU A 34 11.18 40.32 -59.92
N ASN A 35 12.50 40.09 -60.03
CA ASN A 35 13.04 38.78 -60.41
C ASN A 35 13.35 37.94 -59.17
N ALA A 36 12.39 37.11 -58.75
CA ALA A 36 12.54 36.23 -57.58
C ALA A 36 13.73 35.26 -57.69
N GLN A 37 13.99 34.68 -58.87
CA GLN A 37 15.13 33.78 -59.06
C GLN A 37 16.47 34.51 -58.88
N ALA A 38 16.62 35.74 -59.39
CA ALA A 38 17.83 36.53 -59.19
C ALA A 38 18.04 36.88 -57.70
N HIS A 39 16.95 37.16 -56.97
CA HIS A 39 16.98 37.33 -55.52
C HIS A 39 17.37 36.06 -54.75
N LEU A 40 16.83 34.90 -55.11
CA LEU A 40 17.21 33.60 -54.53
C LEU A 40 18.72 33.32 -54.74
N GLU A 41 19.21 33.50 -55.96
CA GLU A 41 20.60 33.23 -56.33
C GLU A 41 21.58 34.19 -55.63
N LEU A 42 21.24 35.47 -55.50
CA LEU A 42 22.02 36.42 -54.69
C LEU A 42 22.03 36.04 -53.21
N GLY A 43 20.89 35.61 -52.68
CA GLY A 43 20.80 35.10 -51.31
C GLY A 43 21.79 33.96 -51.05
N GLU A 44 21.89 33.01 -51.99
CA GLU A 44 22.85 31.90 -51.89
C GLU A 44 24.31 32.34 -51.94
N ILE A 45 24.64 33.31 -52.81
CA ILE A 45 26.01 33.82 -52.92
C ILE A 45 26.39 34.63 -51.66
N TYR A 46 25.47 35.43 -51.12
CA TYR A 46 25.73 36.13 -49.86
C TYR A 46 25.82 35.16 -48.67
N GLU A 47 25.07 34.06 -48.67
CA GLU A 47 25.22 33.01 -47.67
C GLU A 47 26.58 32.32 -47.76
N SER A 48 27.04 31.95 -48.97
CA SER A 48 28.34 31.29 -49.17
C SER A 48 29.53 32.21 -48.87
N THR A 49 29.36 33.53 -49.03
CA THR A 49 30.35 34.55 -48.67
C THR A 49 30.23 35.04 -47.21
N LYS A 50 29.48 34.31 -46.36
CA LYS A 50 29.33 34.58 -44.91
C LYS A 50 28.73 35.96 -44.58
N GLN A 51 27.83 36.47 -45.43
CA GLN A 51 27.07 37.71 -45.24
C GLN A 51 25.58 37.42 -44.99
N PRO A 52 25.19 36.84 -43.84
CA PRO A 52 23.84 36.32 -43.60
C PRO A 52 22.74 37.40 -43.61
N GLY A 53 23.04 38.64 -43.19
CA GLY A 53 22.06 39.73 -43.21
C GLY A 53 21.61 40.10 -44.63
N LYS A 54 22.56 40.15 -45.58
CA LYS A 54 22.24 40.39 -47.01
C LYS A 54 21.52 39.20 -47.62
N ALA A 55 21.91 37.97 -47.23
CA ALA A 55 21.24 36.76 -47.68
C ALA A 55 19.76 36.73 -47.26
N ILE A 56 19.45 37.07 -45.99
CA ILE A 56 18.08 37.15 -45.49
C ILE A 56 17.26 38.19 -46.24
N ALA A 57 17.81 39.38 -46.48
CA ALA A 57 17.10 40.44 -47.22
C ALA A 57 16.71 39.97 -48.64
N HIS A 58 17.63 39.31 -49.35
CA HIS A 58 17.35 38.80 -50.69
C HIS A 58 16.44 37.56 -50.69
N TYR A 59 16.56 36.65 -49.72
CA TYR A 59 15.59 35.56 -49.59
C TYR A 59 14.18 36.06 -49.24
N ARG A 60 14.04 37.07 -48.36
CA ARG A 60 12.74 37.74 -48.09
C ARG A 60 12.17 38.37 -49.35
N SER A 61 12.98 39.13 -50.09
CA SER A 61 12.55 39.73 -51.38
C SER A 61 12.07 38.66 -52.36
N SER A 62 12.79 37.53 -52.47
CA SER A 62 12.38 36.39 -53.30
C SER A 62 11.03 35.80 -52.87
N CYS A 63 10.75 35.74 -51.56
CA CYS A 63 9.48 35.22 -51.03
C CYS A 63 8.33 36.21 -51.16
N GLU A 64 8.60 37.52 -51.14
CA GLU A 64 7.60 38.58 -51.34
C GLU A 64 7.14 38.66 -52.79
N ILE A 65 8.07 38.53 -53.74
CA ILE A 65 7.80 38.55 -55.18
C ILE A 65 7.09 37.27 -55.63
N GLU A 66 7.65 36.11 -55.26
CA GLU A 66 7.07 34.80 -55.56
C GLU A 66 6.70 34.10 -54.25
N ALA A 67 5.45 34.28 -53.84
CA ALA A 67 4.91 33.68 -52.62
C ALA A 67 5.06 32.15 -52.56
N GLN A 68 5.19 31.47 -53.72
CA GLN A 68 5.33 30.00 -53.83
C GLN A 68 6.78 29.50 -53.93
N ASN A 69 7.79 30.36 -53.72
CA ASN A 69 9.19 29.96 -53.81
C ASN A 69 9.65 29.22 -52.54
N CYS A 70 9.24 27.95 -52.43
CA CYS A 70 9.53 27.09 -51.27
C CYS A 70 11.03 26.94 -50.96
N VAL A 71 11.91 27.01 -51.97
CA VAL A 71 13.38 26.94 -51.78
C VAL A 71 13.90 28.20 -51.07
N ALA A 72 13.46 29.39 -51.49
CA ALA A 72 13.78 30.65 -50.82
C ALA A 72 13.24 30.67 -49.39
N GLN A 73 11.98 30.24 -49.20
CA GLN A 73 11.34 30.16 -47.88
C GLN A 73 12.10 29.23 -46.92
N ALA A 74 12.54 28.05 -47.36
CA ALA A 74 13.28 27.13 -46.52
C ALA A 74 14.68 27.64 -46.15
N LYS A 75 15.38 28.29 -47.10
CA LYS A 75 16.69 28.91 -46.85
C LYS A 75 16.58 30.10 -45.91
N LEU A 76 15.54 30.92 -46.06
CA LEU A 76 15.19 32.00 -45.14
C LEU A 76 14.93 31.44 -43.73
N GLY A 77 14.03 30.46 -43.61
CA GLY A 77 13.69 29.82 -42.34
C GLY A 77 14.90 29.23 -41.62
N ARG A 78 15.82 28.57 -42.33
CA ARG A 78 17.09 28.08 -41.77
C ARG A 78 17.97 29.22 -41.21
N LEU A 79 18.10 30.34 -41.92
CA LEU A 79 18.92 31.45 -41.46
C LEU A 79 18.30 32.16 -40.27
N LEU A 80 16.98 32.36 -40.27
CA LEU A 80 16.23 32.90 -39.13
C LEU A 80 16.37 32.02 -37.88
N LEU A 81 16.30 30.69 -38.05
CA LEU A 81 16.50 29.72 -36.97
C LEU A 81 17.92 29.79 -36.36
N ARG A 82 18.94 30.13 -37.17
CA ARG A 82 20.32 30.37 -36.70
C ARG A 82 20.45 31.71 -35.97
N GLN A 83 19.68 32.73 -36.35
CA GLN A 83 19.64 34.03 -35.68
C GLN A 83 18.80 34.06 -34.41
N GLY A 84 17.99 33.02 -34.17
CA GLY A 84 17.12 32.94 -32.99
C GLY A 84 15.71 33.49 -33.22
N GLU A 85 15.37 33.91 -34.44
CA GLU A 85 14.01 34.34 -34.82
C GLU A 85 13.12 33.11 -35.07
N ILE A 86 12.84 32.35 -34.01
CA ILE A 86 12.25 31.00 -34.09
C ILE A 86 10.84 31.02 -34.69
N LEU A 87 9.98 31.96 -34.28
CA LEU A 87 8.58 32.02 -34.75
C LEU A 87 8.46 32.35 -36.24
N GLU A 88 9.32 33.23 -36.75
CA GLU A 88 9.34 33.55 -38.17
C GLU A 88 9.96 32.39 -38.98
N ALA A 89 10.97 31.72 -38.43
CA ALA A 89 11.53 30.51 -39.02
C ALA A 89 10.48 29.41 -39.21
N VAL A 90 9.68 29.11 -38.17
CA VAL A 90 8.58 28.12 -38.25
C VAL A 90 7.62 28.47 -39.39
N LYS A 91 7.12 29.71 -39.44
CA LYS A 91 6.20 30.16 -40.51
C LYS A 91 6.79 29.98 -41.91
N CYS A 92 8.07 30.31 -42.09
CA CYS A 92 8.74 30.16 -43.38
C CYS A 92 8.90 28.69 -43.76
N LEU A 93 9.28 27.83 -42.81
CA LEU A 93 9.49 26.41 -43.05
C LEU A 93 8.20 25.63 -43.27
N GLU A 94 7.10 25.97 -42.59
CA GLU A 94 5.78 25.37 -42.81
C GLU A 94 5.25 25.69 -44.21
N LYS A 95 5.38 26.94 -44.65
CA LYS A 95 5.05 27.34 -46.03
C LYS A 95 5.90 26.57 -47.04
N ALA A 96 7.22 26.48 -46.78
CA ALA A 96 8.12 25.76 -47.65
C ALA A 96 7.76 24.29 -47.78
N LEU A 97 7.32 23.65 -46.68
CA LEU A 97 6.89 22.25 -46.69
C LEU A 97 5.56 22.09 -47.44
N ASN A 98 4.58 22.95 -47.22
CA ASN A 98 3.27 22.91 -47.89
C ASN A 98 3.37 23.11 -49.41
N GLU A 99 4.31 23.95 -49.87
CA GLU A 99 4.48 24.28 -51.29
C GLU A 99 5.53 23.41 -51.99
N SER A 100 6.07 22.41 -51.30
CA SER A 100 7.15 21.54 -51.81
C SER A 100 6.69 20.38 -52.70
N GLU A 101 5.45 20.38 -53.21
CA GLU A 101 4.88 19.22 -53.92
C GLU A 101 5.77 18.70 -55.07
N LYS A 102 6.37 19.63 -55.83
CA LYS A 102 7.27 19.35 -56.96
C LYS A 102 8.74 19.16 -56.58
N GLN A 103 9.09 19.32 -55.30
CA GLN A 103 10.48 19.20 -54.85
C GLN A 103 10.87 17.74 -54.57
N PRO A 104 12.16 17.40 -54.69
CA PRO A 104 12.66 16.06 -54.35
C PRO A 104 12.38 15.68 -52.89
N LYS A 105 12.27 14.37 -52.61
CA LYS A 105 12.05 13.85 -51.25
C LYS A 105 13.07 14.36 -50.22
N TRP A 106 14.34 14.49 -50.61
CA TRP A 106 15.39 15.00 -49.73
C TRP A 106 15.11 16.44 -49.26
N PHE A 107 14.46 17.26 -50.08
CA PHE A 107 14.13 18.64 -49.74
C PHE A 107 13.09 18.68 -48.63
N LYS A 108 12.01 17.89 -48.77
CA LYS A 108 10.97 17.75 -47.73
C LYS A 108 11.55 17.25 -46.41
N GLN A 109 12.41 16.22 -46.47
CA GLN A 109 13.09 15.70 -45.29
C GLN A 109 13.98 16.75 -44.62
N TRP A 110 14.70 17.56 -45.41
CA TRP A 110 15.53 18.65 -44.90
C TRP A 110 14.70 19.75 -44.22
N VAL A 111 13.57 20.14 -44.81
CA VAL A 111 12.64 21.12 -44.22
C VAL A 111 12.02 20.57 -42.92
N SER A 112 11.57 19.32 -42.89
CA SER A 112 11.04 18.70 -41.67
C SER A 112 12.08 18.63 -40.54
N LYS A 113 13.36 18.38 -40.85
CA LYS A 113 14.44 18.45 -39.84
C LYS A 113 14.61 19.87 -39.26
N LEU A 114 14.53 20.90 -40.11
CA LEU A 114 14.60 22.29 -39.65
C LEU A 114 13.38 22.69 -38.81
N LEU A 115 12.18 22.19 -39.14
CA LEU A 115 10.97 22.39 -38.32
C LEU A 115 11.11 21.74 -36.95
N ILE A 116 11.63 20.51 -36.88
CA ILE A 116 11.93 19.83 -35.62
C ILE A 116 12.88 20.67 -34.76
N ASP A 117 13.97 21.18 -35.33
CA ASP A 117 14.92 22.04 -34.61
C ASP A 117 14.25 23.32 -34.10
N ALA A 118 13.36 23.92 -34.89
CA ALA A 118 12.62 25.11 -34.52
C ALA A 118 11.63 24.84 -33.37
N PHE A 119 10.86 23.75 -33.44
CA PHE A 119 9.91 23.36 -32.40
C PHE A 119 10.61 22.93 -31.11
N LYS A 120 11.75 22.23 -31.18
CA LYS A 120 12.60 21.91 -30.02
C LYS A 120 13.06 23.18 -29.31
N LYS A 121 13.52 24.19 -30.06
CA LYS A 121 13.92 25.49 -29.47
C LYS A 121 12.76 26.30 -28.88
N ASN A 122 11.52 26.09 -29.38
CA ASN A 122 10.32 26.77 -28.88
C ASN A 122 9.53 25.97 -27.83
N ASN A 123 10.03 24.80 -27.40
CA ASN A 123 9.38 23.88 -26.46
C ASN A 123 7.95 23.44 -26.88
N GLN A 124 7.68 23.35 -28.19
CA GLN A 124 6.39 22.93 -28.74
C GLN A 124 6.41 21.44 -29.10
N ILE A 125 6.33 20.57 -28.09
CA ILE A 125 6.53 19.12 -28.25
C ILE A 125 5.44 18.46 -29.12
N ASP A 126 4.19 18.94 -29.05
CA ASP A 126 3.07 18.36 -29.81
C ASP A 126 3.22 18.53 -31.33
N GLU A 127 3.86 19.60 -31.78
CA GLU A 127 4.10 19.91 -33.20
C GLU A 127 5.29 19.13 -33.79
N ILE A 128 6.08 18.45 -32.95
CA ILE A 128 7.25 17.66 -33.38
C ILE A 128 6.83 16.32 -34.00
N ILE A 129 5.77 15.69 -33.46
CA ILE A 129 5.32 14.35 -33.89
C ILE A 129 4.97 14.32 -35.39
N PRO A 130 4.15 15.24 -35.95
CA PRO A 130 3.82 15.25 -37.37
C PRO A 130 5.06 15.35 -38.27
N GLN A 131 6.10 16.07 -37.84
CA GLN A 131 7.32 16.27 -38.62
C GLN A 131 8.17 15.00 -38.69
N TYR A 132 8.32 14.27 -37.58
CA TYR A 132 8.99 12.96 -37.60
C TYR A 132 8.18 11.93 -38.42
N LEU A 133 6.85 11.98 -38.38
CA LEU A 133 6.01 11.13 -39.23
C LEU A 133 6.19 11.44 -40.72
N GLU A 134 6.36 12.72 -41.10
CA GLU A 134 6.66 13.09 -42.50
C GLU A 134 8.05 12.60 -42.91
N ILE A 135 9.05 12.64 -42.02
CA ILE A 135 10.37 12.03 -42.28
C ILE A 135 10.22 10.52 -42.52
N LEU A 136 9.44 9.82 -41.69
CA LEU A 136 9.20 8.38 -41.83
C LEU A 136 8.39 8.02 -43.07
N LYS A 137 7.50 8.90 -43.53
CA LYS A 137 6.78 8.72 -44.81
C LYS A 137 7.72 8.76 -46.00
N LEU A 138 8.78 9.58 -45.93
CA LEU A 138 9.79 9.73 -46.97
C LEU A 138 10.88 8.66 -46.89
N ASN A 139 11.29 8.32 -45.67
CA ASN A 139 12.25 7.27 -45.34
C ASN A 139 11.77 6.45 -44.14
N PRO A 140 11.03 5.35 -44.39
CA PRO A 140 10.51 4.48 -43.33
C PRO A 140 11.59 3.79 -42.47
N GLU A 141 12.83 3.72 -42.94
CA GLU A 141 13.94 3.06 -42.25
C GLU A 141 14.80 4.05 -41.44
N CYS A 142 14.32 5.28 -41.21
CA CYS A 142 15.05 6.28 -40.44
C CYS A 142 15.01 5.96 -38.93
N VAL A 143 16.05 5.28 -38.44
CA VAL A 143 16.20 4.88 -37.03
C VAL A 143 16.10 6.07 -36.08
N GLU A 144 16.81 7.17 -36.39
CA GLU A 144 16.78 8.42 -35.63
C GLU A 144 15.34 8.92 -35.40
N ALA A 145 14.51 8.92 -36.44
CA ALA A 145 13.12 9.38 -36.35
C ALA A 145 12.24 8.43 -35.52
N HIS A 146 12.47 7.12 -35.61
CA HIS A 146 11.78 6.14 -34.77
C HIS A 146 12.14 6.28 -33.28
N LEU A 147 13.42 6.52 -32.95
CA LEU A 147 13.86 6.67 -31.57
C LEU A 147 13.29 7.93 -30.91
N GLU A 148 13.33 9.04 -31.62
CA GLU A 148 12.82 10.32 -31.12
C GLU A 148 11.30 10.26 -30.92
N LEU A 149 10.55 9.66 -31.86
CA LEU A 149 9.11 9.43 -31.65
C LEU A 149 8.84 8.53 -30.45
N ALA A 150 9.62 7.46 -30.28
CA ALA A 150 9.47 6.56 -29.14
C ALA A 150 9.70 7.27 -27.80
N GLU A 151 10.72 8.13 -27.70
CA GLU A 151 11.00 8.93 -26.51
C GLU A 151 9.92 9.99 -26.23
N ILE A 152 9.41 10.66 -27.27
CA ILE A 152 8.30 11.61 -27.12
C ILE A 152 7.05 10.87 -26.64
N TYR A 153 6.73 9.70 -27.20
CA TYR A 153 5.60 8.89 -26.74
C TYR A 153 5.79 8.34 -25.33
N GLU A 154 7.01 7.95 -24.94
CA GLU A 154 7.35 7.53 -23.57
C GLU A 154 7.12 8.68 -22.58
N SER A 155 7.67 9.87 -22.85
CA SER A 155 7.53 11.05 -21.99
C SER A 155 6.08 11.57 -21.88
N THR A 156 5.25 11.29 -22.89
CA THR A 156 3.82 11.62 -22.90
C THR A 156 2.93 10.45 -22.47
N THR A 157 3.51 9.39 -21.90
CA THR A 157 2.82 8.19 -21.36
C THR A 157 2.00 7.37 -22.37
N LYS A 158 2.27 7.55 -23.68
CA LYS A 158 1.67 6.79 -24.80
C LYS A 158 2.50 5.52 -25.06
N ILE A 159 2.45 4.59 -24.09
CA ILE A 159 3.38 3.44 -23.99
C ILE A 159 3.31 2.49 -25.20
N GLU A 160 2.12 2.23 -25.74
CA GLU A 160 1.94 1.33 -26.89
C GLU A 160 2.62 1.87 -28.15
N GLN A 161 2.46 3.17 -28.42
CA GLN A 161 3.12 3.84 -29.54
C GLN A 161 4.64 3.88 -29.35
N ALA A 162 5.10 4.13 -28.12
CA ALA A 162 6.53 4.10 -27.80
C ALA A 162 7.15 2.72 -28.07
N ILE A 163 6.47 1.63 -27.64
CA ILE A 163 6.91 0.26 -27.88
C ILE A 163 6.96 -0.06 -29.37
N ALA A 164 5.93 0.31 -30.15
CA ALA A 164 5.90 0.06 -31.58
C ALA A 164 7.10 0.70 -32.30
N HIS A 165 7.43 1.95 -31.97
CA HIS A 165 8.58 2.64 -32.57
C HIS A 165 9.93 2.10 -32.07
N TYR A 166 10.07 1.75 -30.79
CA TYR A 166 11.28 1.07 -30.31
C TYR A 166 11.47 -0.32 -30.94
N GLN A 167 10.39 -1.06 -31.22
CA GLN A 167 10.44 -2.35 -31.93
C GLN A 167 10.93 -2.19 -33.37
N ILE A 168 10.52 -1.13 -34.07
CA ILE A 168 11.02 -0.85 -35.42
C ILE A 168 12.50 -0.45 -35.35
N ALA A 169 12.86 0.46 -34.43
CA ALA A 169 14.24 0.89 -34.27
C ALA A 169 15.19 -0.27 -33.92
N ILE A 170 14.77 -1.22 -33.07
CA ILE A 170 15.60 -2.39 -32.75
C ILE A 170 15.70 -3.39 -33.90
N ASN A 171 14.70 -3.50 -34.77
CA ASN A 171 14.78 -4.33 -35.96
C ASN A 171 15.78 -3.76 -36.98
N LEU A 172 15.83 -2.43 -37.11
CA LEU A 172 16.75 -1.73 -37.99
C LEU A 172 18.19 -1.68 -37.43
N GLU A 173 18.33 -1.51 -36.10
CA GLU A 173 19.63 -1.55 -35.40
C GLU A 173 19.64 -2.60 -34.27
N PRO A 174 19.82 -3.89 -34.57
CA PRO A 174 19.76 -4.97 -33.58
C PRO A 174 20.81 -4.90 -32.47
N ASN A 175 21.83 -4.06 -32.60
CA ASN A 175 22.91 -3.89 -31.62
C ASN A 175 22.74 -2.64 -30.74
N ASN A 176 21.65 -1.89 -30.88
CA ASN A 176 21.40 -0.70 -30.07
C ASN A 176 20.93 -1.08 -28.64
N ASN A 177 21.90 -1.19 -27.75
CA ASN A 177 21.71 -1.66 -26.38
C ASN A 177 20.83 -0.74 -25.53
N ILE A 178 20.84 0.56 -25.78
CA ILE A 178 20.01 1.55 -25.08
C ILE A 178 18.53 1.31 -25.42
N VAL A 179 18.24 1.08 -26.70
CA VAL A 179 16.89 0.80 -27.21
C VAL A 179 16.35 -0.51 -26.68
N LYS A 180 17.19 -1.55 -26.61
CA LYS A 180 16.81 -2.82 -25.97
C LYS A 180 16.43 -2.64 -24.51
N THR A 181 17.19 -1.85 -23.75
CA THR A 181 16.87 -1.57 -22.35
C THR A 181 15.55 -0.81 -22.22
N LYS A 182 15.35 0.25 -23.01
CA LYS A 182 14.11 1.04 -23.02
C LYS A 182 12.89 0.20 -23.40
N LEU A 183 12.97 -0.54 -24.50
CA LEU A 183 11.91 -1.46 -24.94
C LEU A 183 11.61 -2.51 -23.87
N GLY A 184 12.65 -3.08 -23.28
CA GLY A 184 12.52 -4.06 -22.21
C GLY A 184 11.81 -3.52 -20.96
N THR A 185 12.15 -2.32 -20.53
CA THR A 185 11.45 -1.60 -19.45
C THR A 185 9.98 -1.33 -19.79
N LEU A 186 9.68 -0.87 -21.01
CA LEU A 186 8.30 -0.60 -21.41
C LEU A 186 7.46 -1.88 -21.54
N LEU A 187 8.07 -2.98 -22.01
CA LEU A 187 7.41 -4.29 -22.04
C LEU A 187 7.14 -4.81 -20.62
N LEU A 188 8.04 -4.53 -19.68
CA LEU A 188 7.83 -4.87 -18.28
C LEU A 188 6.68 -4.05 -17.68
N LEU A 189 6.58 -2.76 -18.02
CA LEU A 189 5.45 -1.89 -17.67
C LEU A 189 4.10 -2.39 -18.24
N GLN A 190 4.12 -3.00 -19.42
CA GLN A 190 2.94 -3.64 -20.01
C GLN A 190 2.66 -5.04 -19.45
N GLY A 191 3.52 -5.56 -18.58
CA GLY A 191 3.37 -6.90 -18.03
C GLY A 191 3.91 -8.02 -18.92
N ASN A 192 4.45 -7.69 -20.10
CA ASN A 192 5.09 -8.65 -20.99
C ASN A 192 6.51 -9.00 -20.51
N ILE A 193 6.60 -9.67 -19.35
CA ILE A 193 7.85 -10.01 -18.67
C ILE A 193 8.75 -10.85 -19.59
N GLN A 194 8.18 -11.79 -20.33
CA GLN A 194 8.99 -12.68 -21.17
C GLN A 194 9.69 -11.95 -22.31
N ALA A 195 9.01 -11.02 -22.99
CA ALA A 195 9.64 -10.17 -23.99
C ALA A 195 10.60 -9.16 -23.33
N ALA A 196 10.20 -8.56 -22.22
CA ALA A 196 11.01 -7.63 -21.45
C ALA A 196 12.40 -8.21 -21.11
N VAL A 197 12.42 -9.42 -20.56
CA VAL A 197 13.63 -10.17 -20.24
C VAL A 197 14.57 -10.33 -21.44
N SER A 198 14.04 -10.75 -22.60
CA SER A 198 14.84 -11.00 -23.80
C SER A 198 15.59 -9.76 -24.25
N TYR A 199 14.92 -8.60 -24.19
CA TYR A 199 15.54 -7.32 -24.54
C TYR A 199 16.47 -6.81 -23.43
N LEU A 200 16.12 -6.96 -22.15
CA LEU A 200 16.94 -6.50 -21.01
C LEU A 200 18.23 -7.30 -20.82
N GLN A 201 18.23 -8.61 -21.08
CA GLN A 201 19.45 -9.43 -21.05
C GLN A 201 20.45 -9.00 -22.12
N LYS A 202 19.95 -8.57 -23.28
CA LYS A 202 20.74 -8.14 -24.44
C LYS A 202 21.10 -6.65 -24.42
N GLY A 203 20.46 -5.85 -23.57
CA GLY A 203 20.72 -4.42 -23.39
C GLY A 203 21.82 -4.17 -22.35
N GLY A 204 22.77 -3.31 -22.68
CA GLY A 204 23.98 -3.04 -21.91
C GLY A 204 24.19 -1.57 -21.51
N GLY A 205 23.13 -0.75 -21.46
CA GLY A 205 23.24 0.72 -21.39
C GLY A 205 23.18 1.41 -20.01
N GLN A 206 23.06 0.69 -18.88
CA GLN A 206 23.10 1.28 -17.52
C GLN A 206 24.34 0.83 -16.74
N SER A 207 24.62 1.40 -15.55
CA SER A 207 25.83 1.03 -14.79
C SER A 207 25.89 -0.50 -14.56
N ALA A 208 27.11 -1.05 -14.51
CA ALA A 208 27.30 -2.51 -14.46
C ALA A 208 26.60 -3.15 -13.24
N SER A 209 26.58 -2.45 -12.10
CA SER A 209 25.90 -2.89 -10.88
C SER A 209 24.38 -2.89 -10.99
N GLU A 210 23.78 -1.87 -11.63
CA GLU A 210 22.33 -1.75 -11.86
C GLU A 210 21.79 -2.89 -12.73
N GLN A 211 22.53 -3.24 -13.78
CA GLN A 211 22.16 -4.35 -14.66
C GLN A 211 22.34 -5.69 -13.99
N GLU A 212 23.42 -5.87 -13.23
CA GLU A 212 23.73 -7.17 -12.62
C GLU A 212 22.69 -7.57 -11.58
N TYR A 213 22.28 -6.64 -10.70
CA TYR A 213 21.23 -6.91 -9.71
C TYR A 213 19.90 -7.27 -10.38
N PHE A 214 19.47 -6.45 -11.34
CA PHE A 214 18.21 -6.65 -12.04
C PHE A 214 18.21 -7.93 -12.89
N LYS A 215 19.32 -8.22 -13.60
CA LYS A 215 19.55 -9.48 -14.31
C LYS A 215 19.56 -10.66 -13.36
N LYS A 216 20.17 -10.55 -12.17
CA LYS A 216 20.19 -11.60 -11.15
C LYS A 216 18.79 -11.90 -10.62
N TRP A 217 17.99 -10.87 -10.34
CA TRP A 217 16.60 -11.06 -9.95
C TRP A 217 15.76 -11.68 -11.06
N ILE A 218 15.88 -11.18 -12.30
CA ILE A 218 15.22 -11.74 -13.48
C ILE A 218 15.62 -13.21 -13.69
N ASN A 219 16.91 -13.54 -13.63
CA ASN A 219 17.39 -14.91 -13.82
C ASN A 219 16.83 -15.81 -12.72
N LYS A 220 16.82 -15.37 -11.46
CA LYS A 220 16.15 -16.09 -10.37
C LYS A 220 14.65 -16.27 -10.60
N PHE A 221 13.98 -15.29 -11.20
CA PHE A 221 12.57 -15.39 -11.59
C PHE A 221 12.35 -16.38 -12.75
N LEU A 222 13.29 -16.47 -13.69
CA LEU A 222 13.24 -17.34 -14.88
C LEU A 222 13.72 -18.78 -14.64
N GLU A 223 14.65 -19.00 -13.71
CA GLU A 223 15.20 -20.32 -13.33
C GLU A 223 14.15 -21.26 -12.73
N LYS A 224 12.94 -20.75 -12.46
CA LYS A 224 11.78 -21.58 -12.15
C LYS A 224 11.51 -22.57 -13.30
N PRO A 225 10.96 -23.76 -13.01
CA PRO A 225 10.31 -24.54 -14.05
C PRO A 225 9.14 -23.73 -14.61
N LYS A 226 9.37 -23.00 -15.70
CA LYS A 226 8.30 -22.50 -16.55
C LYS A 226 7.62 -23.73 -17.08
N VAL A 227 6.33 -23.87 -16.81
CA VAL A 227 5.56 -24.83 -17.58
C VAL A 227 5.56 -24.32 -19.02
N VAL A 228 6.33 -24.99 -19.85
CA VAL A 228 6.48 -24.65 -21.27
C VAL A 228 5.11 -24.87 -21.92
N VAL A 229 4.54 -23.79 -22.45
CA VAL A 229 3.39 -23.87 -23.35
C VAL A 229 3.94 -24.17 -24.73
N GLU A 230 4.11 -25.46 -25.04
CA GLU A 230 4.21 -25.90 -26.42
C GLU A 230 2.80 -26.10 -26.96
N GLY A 231 2.43 -25.24 -27.92
CA GLY A 231 1.27 -25.48 -28.77
C GLY A 231 1.41 -26.84 -29.45
N ASN A 232 0.33 -27.61 -29.40
CA ASN A 232 0.19 -28.96 -29.92
C ASN A 232 0.90 -30.06 -29.12
N SER A 233 0.22 -30.59 -28.10
CA SER A 233 0.16 -32.04 -27.95
C SER A 233 -1.15 -32.48 -27.30
N LYS A 234 -1.75 -33.52 -27.89
CA LYS A 234 -2.81 -34.32 -27.31
C LYS A 234 -2.24 -35.03 -26.07
N LEU A 235 -2.28 -34.39 -24.91
CA LEU A 235 -2.11 -35.04 -23.61
C LEU A 235 -3.35 -34.76 -22.77
N ALA A 236 -4.03 -35.83 -22.41
CA ALA A 236 -5.17 -35.81 -21.51
C ALA A 236 -4.72 -35.32 -20.13
N HIS A 237 -5.32 -34.21 -19.68
CA HIS A 237 -5.14 -33.52 -18.39
C HIS A 237 -3.75 -32.92 -18.08
N PRO A 238 -3.61 -31.58 -18.15
CA PRO A 238 -2.49 -30.89 -17.52
C PRO A 238 -2.43 -31.16 -16.01
N ASP A 239 -1.22 -31.27 -15.46
CA ASP A 239 -0.97 -31.28 -14.02
C ASP A 239 -1.61 -30.02 -13.39
N PHE A 240 -2.32 -30.17 -12.27
CA PHE A 240 -3.03 -29.08 -11.60
C PHE A 240 -2.11 -27.89 -11.27
N GLN A 241 -0.82 -28.15 -11.07
CA GLN A 241 0.22 -27.13 -10.84
C GLN A 241 0.32 -26.15 -12.02
N VAL A 242 0.29 -26.68 -13.24
CA VAL A 242 0.30 -25.90 -14.48
C VAL A 242 -0.95 -25.04 -14.56
N MET A 243 -2.10 -25.68 -14.38
CA MET A 243 -3.41 -25.03 -14.45
C MET A 243 -3.53 -23.91 -13.42
N ALA A 244 -3.08 -24.14 -12.18
CA ALA A 244 -3.15 -23.15 -11.11
C ALA A 244 -2.33 -21.89 -11.43
N SER A 245 -1.12 -22.08 -11.98
CA SER A 245 -0.27 -20.97 -12.42
C SER A 245 -0.88 -20.20 -13.60
N GLN A 246 -1.43 -20.90 -14.58
CA GLN A 246 -2.10 -20.30 -15.74
C GLN A 246 -3.37 -19.53 -15.35
N ALA A 247 -4.19 -20.11 -14.47
CA ALA A 247 -5.38 -19.45 -13.94
C ALA A 247 -5.00 -18.20 -13.13
N TRP A 248 -3.94 -18.27 -12.31
CA TRP A 248 -3.45 -17.11 -11.57
C TRP A 248 -3.01 -15.97 -12.49
N GLN A 249 -2.28 -16.28 -13.56
CA GLN A 249 -1.88 -15.29 -14.56
C GLN A 249 -3.10 -14.69 -15.26
N ALA A 250 -4.02 -15.53 -15.76
CA ALA A 250 -5.21 -15.09 -16.47
C ALA A 250 -6.11 -14.15 -15.63
N LEU A 251 -6.28 -14.46 -14.33
CA LEU A 251 -7.09 -13.65 -13.41
C LEU A 251 -6.45 -12.29 -13.04
N ASN A 252 -5.16 -12.11 -13.34
CA ASN A 252 -4.41 -10.89 -13.04
C ASN A 252 -4.01 -10.12 -14.31
N GLN A 253 -4.63 -10.42 -15.44
CA GLN A 253 -4.52 -9.61 -16.65
C GLN A 253 -5.54 -8.45 -16.65
N LYS A 254 -5.23 -7.38 -17.39
CA LYS A 254 -6.22 -6.37 -17.76
C LYS A 254 -7.31 -6.98 -18.63
N ASN A 255 -8.54 -6.48 -18.49
CA ASN A 255 -9.65 -6.83 -19.38
C ASN A 255 -9.80 -8.35 -19.57
N ILE A 256 -9.95 -9.06 -18.46
CA ILE A 256 -9.98 -10.53 -18.43
C ILE A 256 -10.99 -11.06 -19.45
N GLU A 257 -10.49 -11.75 -20.47
CA GLU A 257 -11.31 -12.44 -21.47
C GLU A 257 -12.09 -13.60 -20.83
N HIS A 258 -12.87 -14.34 -21.62
CA HIS A 258 -13.62 -15.47 -21.09
C HIS A 258 -12.67 -16.59 -20.63
N ILE A 259 -12.54 -16.78 -19.31
CA ILE A 259 -11.84 -17.93 -18.73
C ILE A 259 -12.71 -19.17 -18.95
N SER A 260 -12.31 -20.05 -19.88
CA SER A 260 -13.07 -21.25 -20.24
C SER A 260 -13.22 -22.21 -19.06
N GLU A 261 -14.48 -22.60 -18.76
CA GLU A 261 -14.81 -23.59 -17.73
C GLU A 261 -14.11 -24.93 -17.97
N GLN A 262 -13.99 -25.35 -19.22
CA GLN A 262 -13.32 -26.60 -19.58
C GLN A 262 -11.82 -26.58 -19.26
N THR A 263 -11.18 -25.40 -19.27
CA THR A 263 -9.72 -25.29 -19.10
C THR A 263 -9.28 -25.49 -17.65
N PHE A 264 -10.11 -25.09 -16.67
CA PHE A 264 -9.73 -25.05 -15.25
C PHE A 264 -10.67 -25.83 -14.32
N GLN A 265 -11.55 -26.67 -14.87
CA GLN A 265 -12.55 -27.44 -14.10
C GLN A 265 -11.91 -28.28 -12.99
N ASN A 266 -10.77 -28.92 -13.27
CA ASN A 266 -10.06 -29.80 -12.34
C ASN A 266 -9.50 -29.08 -11.10
N LEU A 267 -9.33 -27.75 -11.14
CA LEU A 267 -8.84 -26.98 -9.99
C LEU A 267 -9.86 -26.94 -8.84
N ARG A 268 -11.15 -27.15 -9.13
CA ARG A 268 -12.22 -27.18 -8.11
C ARG A 268 -12.02 -28.30 -7.10
N ASP A 269 -11.45 -29.44 -7.50
CA ASP A 269 -11.31 -30.61 -6.64
C ASP A 269 -9.96 -30.66 -5.89
N VAL A 270 -9.03 -29.76 -6.22
CA VAL A 270 -7.73 -29.70 -5.56
C VAL A 270 -7.88 -29.13 -4.14
N GLU A 271 -7.30 -29.80 -3.15
CA GLU A 271 -7.27 -29.33 -1.77
C GLU A 271 -6.52 -28.00 -1.64
N LEU A 272 -7.02 -27.12 -0.76
CA LEU A 272 -6.47 -25.77 -0.60
C LEU A 272 -4.98 -25.80 -0.18
N ASP A 273 -4.59 -26.73 0.70
CA ASP A 273 -3.21 -26.88 1.16
C ASP A 273 -2.25 -27.30 0.04
N LYS A 274 -2.73 -28.07 -0.96
CA LYS A 274 -1.94 -28.44 -2.14
C LYS A 274 -1.71 -27.24 -3.06
N LEU A 275 -2.73 -26.40 -3.24
CA LEU A 275 -2.60 -25.14 -3.99
C LEU A 275 -1.68 -24.15 -3.27
N GLU A 276 -1.80 -24.02 -1.95
CA GLU A 276 -0.95 -23.15 -1.14
C GLU A 276 0.51 -23.58 -1.19
N LYS A 277 0.77 -24.89 -1.04
CA LYS A 277 2.10 -25.47 -1.22
C LYS A 277 2.65 -25.21 -2.63
N HIS A 278 1.85 -25.42 -3.68
CA HIS A 278 2.24 -25.11 -5.06
C HIS A 278 2.71 -23.66 -5.17
N PHE A 279 1.91 -22.68 -4.71
CA PHE A 279 2.30 -21.28 -4.75
C PHE A 279 3.52 -20.96 -3.88
N ARG A 280 3.71 -21.65 -2.76
CA ARG A 280 4.93 -21.54 -1.96
C ARG A 280 6.16 -21.99 -2.74
N ASP A 281 6.04 -23.06 -3.52
CA ASP A 281 7.13 -23.66 -4.28
C ASP A 281 7.46 -22.84 -5.55
N VAL A 282 6.46 -22.25 -6.21
CA VAL A 282 6.65 -21.53 -7.49
C VAL A 282 6.77 -20.01 -7.40
N SER A 283 6.40 -19.38 -6.28
CA SER A 283 6.44 -17.90 -6.16
C SER A 283 7.84 -17.39 -5.80
N CYS A 284 8.28 -16.28 -6.39
CA CYS A 284 9.55 -15.62 -6.10
C CYS A 284 9.33 -14.13 -5.85
N TYR A 285 9.04 -13.80 -4.60
CA TYR A 285 8.67 -12.44 -4.23
C TYR A 285 9.88 -11.51 -4.08
N LYS A 286 9.87 -10.36 -4.75
CA LYS A 286 10.75 -9.23 -4.41
C LYS A 286 10.06 -8.39 -3.35
N ASN A 287 10.69 -8.24 -2.18
CA ASN A 287 10.20 -7.40 -1.10
C ASN A 287 10.96 -6.09 -1.09
N ILE A 288 10.23 -4.97 -1.17
CA ILE A 288 10.78 -3.61 -1.09
C ILE A 288 10.17 -2.95 0.13
N ASN A 289 10.97 -2.38 1.02
CA ASN A 289 10.47 -1.65 2.19
C ASN A 289 10.74 -0.16 2.04
N LEU A 290 9.68 0.65 1.96
CA LEU A 290 9.80 2.10 1.76
C LEU A 290 10.57 2.80 2.88
N ALA A 291 10.51 2.28 4.10
CA ALA A 291 11.19 2.87 5.24
C ALA A 291 12.70 2.54 5.28
N SER A 292 13.15 1.60 4.45
CA SER A 292 14.55 1.16 4.37
C SER A 292 14.96 0.85 2.93
N LEU A 293 14.71 1.78 2.00
CA LEU A 293 15.02 1.61 0.58
C LEU A 293 16.54 1.54 0.37
N THR A 294 16.98 0.48 -0.30
CA THR A 294 18.35 0.39 -0.82
C THR A 294 18.47 1.15 -2.14
N GLU A 295 19.69 1.44 -2.57
CA GLU A 295 19.94 2.00 -3.91
C GLU A 295 19.39 1.06 -5.01
N GLU A 296 19.55 -0.26 -4.83
CA GLU A 296 19.01 -1.29 -5.72
C GLU A 296 17.48 -1.23 -5.82
N ASP A 297 16.77 -0.97 -4.71
CA ASP A 297 15.32 -0.84 -4.71
C ASP A 297 14.84 0.41 -5.44
N GLN A 298 15.52 1.55 -5.24
CA GLN A 298 15.21 2.79 -5.95
C GLN A 298 15.44 2.66 -7.46
N GLN A 299 16.54 2.01 -7.83
CA GLN A 299 16.87 1.71 -9.22
C GLN A 299 15.83 0.78 -9.85
N PHE A 300 15.44 -0.29 -9.15
CA PHE A 300 14.38 -1.19 -9.61
C PHE A 300 13.07 -0.43 -9.86
N ILE A 301 12.60 0.37 -8.89
CA ILE A 301 11.37 1.17 -9.00
C ILE A 301 11.42 2.05 -10.25
N LYS A 302 12.55 2.73 -10.50
CA LYS A 302 12.75 3.57 -11.69
C LYS A 302 12.75 2.75 -12.98
N GLN A 303 13.43 1.59 -13.00
CA GLN A 303 13.55 0.72 -14.17
C GLN A 303 12.24 0.07 -14.57
N VAL A 304 11.33 -0.18 -13.61
CA VAL A 304 9.98 -0.68 -13.90
C VAL A 304 8.98 0.44 -14.15
N GLY A 305 9.45 1.69 -14.28
CA GLY A 305 8.64 2.88 -14.59
C GLY A 305 7.65 3.28 -13.50
N TRP A 306 7.92 2.93 -12.25
CA TRP A 306 7.15 3.40 -11.10
C TRP A 306 7.74 4.68 -10.53
N SER A 307 6.87 5.52 -9.98
CA SER A 307 7.26 6.71 -9.22
C SER A 307 7.27 6.40 -7.73
N LEU A 308 8.44 6.62 -7.10
CA LEU A 308 8.57 6.48 -5.65
C LEU A 308 7.64 7.46 -4.90
N ASP A 309 7.43 8.66 -5.44
CA ASP A 309 6.53 9.66 -4.85
C ASP A 309 5.08 9.18 -4.87
N TYR A 310 4.63 8.60 -5.97
CA TYR A 310 3.26 8.08 -6.10
C TYR A 310 3.05 6.84 -5.22
N ILE A 311 4.02 5.94 -5.16
CA ILE A 311 4.00 4.81 -4.22
C ILE A 311 3.91 5.33 -2.78
N SER A 312 4.72 6.34 -2.42
CA SER A 312 4.74 6.95 -1.09
C SER A 312 3.43 7.67 -0.75
N CYS A 313 2.71 8.20 -1.74
CA CYS A 313 1.38 8.79 -1.51
C CYS A 313 0.34 7.79 -1.01
N ASN A 314 0.49 6.49 -1.31
CA ASN A 314 -0.37 5.45 -0.72
C ASN A 314 -0.15 5.28 0.79
N ASN A 315 1.01 5.73 1.30
CA ASN A 315 1.30 5.82 2.73
C ASN A 315 0.88 7.17 3.33
N ASN A 316 0.76 8.22 2.51
CA ASN A 316 0.31 9.54 2.94
C ASN A 316 -1.22 9.63 2.91
N ILE A 317 -1.83 9.18 4.00
CA ILE A 317 -3.27 9.01 4.04
C ILE A 317 -4.01 10.36 4.11
N GLN A 318 -3.37 11.41 4.62
CA GLN A 318 -3.93 12.77 4.57
C GLN A 318 -3.99 13.29 3.14
N PHE A 319 -2.98 13.00 2.31
CA PHE A 319 -2.99 13.34 0.89
C PHE A 319 -4.10 12.60 0.14
N LEU A 320 -4.25 11.29 0.39
CA LEU A 320 -5.36 10.52 -0.20
C LEU A 320 -6.71 11.05 0.27
N GLN A 321 -6.85 11.37 1.56
CA GLN A 321 -8.05 11.99 2.10
C GLN A 321 -8.38 13.29 1.38
N GLN A 322 -7.45 14.24 1.26
CA GLN A 322 -7.68 15.52 0.57
C GLN A 322 -8.11 15.33 -0.89
N LYS A 323 -7.58 14.32 -1.58
CA LYS A 323 -7.94 14.03 -2.97
C LYS A 323 -9.32 13.37 -3.13
N VAL A 324 -9.72 12.53 -2.18
CA VAL A 324 -10.90 11.65 -2.35
C VAL A 324 -12.06 12.04 -1.45
N CYS A 325 -11.78 12.42 -0.22
CA CYS A 325 -12.76 12.81 0.79
C CYS A 325 -12.71 14.32 0.99
N LYS A 326 -13.67 15.06 0.42
CA LYS A 326 -13.83 16.52 0.65
C LYS A 326 -14.39 16.85 2.04
N SER A 327 -14.60 15.84 2.87
CA SER A 327 -15.21 15.98 4.19
C SER A 327 -14.13 15.98 5.28
N ASN A 328 -14.26 16.94 6.20
CA ASN A 328 -13.48 16.96 7.44
C ASN A 328 -14.03 16.00 8.51
N LYS A 329 -15.03 15.17 8.17
CA LYS A 329 -15.64 14.20 9.10
C LYS A 329 -14.63 13.21 9.67
N TYR A 330 -13.65 12.77 8.85
CA TYR A 330 -12.65 11.78 9.25
C TYR A 330 -11.38 12.47 9.78
N ASN A 331 -11.37 12.85 11.05
CA ASN A 331 -10.26 13.59 11.67
C ASN A 331 -9.00 12.75 11.98
N GLU A 332 -9.02 11.45 11.67
CA GLU A 332 -7.87 10.54 11.85
C GLU A 332 -7.39 9.99 10.51
N PRO A 333 -6.46 10.69 9.82
CA PRO A 333 -6.01 10.30 8.50
C PRO A 333 -5.55 8.84 8.47
N LYS A 334 -4.85 8.36 9.51
CA LYS A 334 -4.26 7.01 9.53
C LYS A 334 -5.25 5.83 9.44
N LYS A 335 -6.56 6.06 9.46
CA LYS A 335 -7.58 4.99 9.46
C LYS A 335 -8.66 5.19 8.42
N ILE A 336 -8.46 6.06 7.42
CA ILE A 336 -9.48 6.35 6.41
C ILE A 336 -9.93 5.08 5.66
N PHE A 337 -9.01 4.16 5.38
CA PHE A 337 -9.27 2.87 4.71
C PHE A 337 -10.13 1.90 5.54
N GLN A 338 -10.42 2.21 6.80
CA GLN A 338 -11.33 1.41 7.62
C GLN A 338 -12.76 1.96 7.58
N TYR A 339 -12.93 3.28 7.42
CA TYR A 339 -14.23 3.94 7.61
C TYR A 339 -14.80 4.54 6.33
N PHE A 340 -13.98 5.26 5.56
CA PHE A 340 -14.44 5.91 4.34
C PHE A 340 -14.90 4.93 3.24
N PRO A 341 -14.29 3.74 3.08
CA PRO A 341 -14.81 2.72 2.18
C PRO A 341 -16.23 2.25 2.50
N ILE A 342 -16.69 2.38 3.74
CA ILE A 342 -18.07 2.05 4.13
C ILE A 342 -19.06 3.02 3.51
N GLU A 343 -18.76 4.33 3.59
CA GLU A 343 -19.62 5.39 3.05
C GLU A 343 -19.54 5.43 1.51
N SER A 344 -18.32 5.42 0.98
CA SER A 344 -18.07 5.52 -0.47
C SER A 344 -18.37 4.23 -1.24
N LYS A 345 -18.43 3.07 -0.57
CA LYS A 345 -18.50 1.73 -1.18
C LYS A 345 -17.28 1.37 -2.06
N TYR A 346 -16.19 2.12 -1.93
CA TYR A 346 -14.96 1.88 -2.69
C TYR A 346 -13.72 2.02 -1.80
N MET A 347 -12.71 1.20 -2.08
CA MET A 347 -11.34 1.41 -1.63
C MET A 347 -10.58 2.25 -2.66
N TYR A 348 -9.62 3.06 -2.20
CA TYR A 348 -8.86 3.97 -3.05
C TYR A 348 -7.36 3.73 -2.92
N SER A 349 -6.63 3.92 -4.02
CA SER A 349 -5.17 3.84 -4.08
C SER A 349 -4.64 4.76 -5.17
N ILE A 350 -3.42 5.29 -4.98
CA ILE A 350 -2.73 6.11 -5.97
C ILE A 350 -1.96 5.20 -6.93
N SER A 351 -2.16 5.42 -8.23
CA SER A 351 -1.41 4.80 -9.31
C SER A 351 0.10 4.99 -9.13
N PRO A 352 0.88 3.90 -9.00
CA PRO A 352 2.34 3.96 -8.99
C PRO A 352 2.94 4.58 -10.26
N TRP A 353 2.21 4.56 -11.38
CA TRP A 353 2.68 5.04 -12.68
C TRP A 353 2.28 6.49 -12.96
N THR A 354 1.02 6.83 -12.73
CA THR A 354 0.44 8.09 -13.22
C THR A 354 0.10 9.07 -12.10
N GLY A 355 0.11 8.63 -10.84
CA GLY A 355 -0.35 9.45 -9.70
C GLY A 355 -1.87 9.67 -9.67
N LYS A 356 -2.62 9.07 -10.60
CA LYS A 356 -4.09 9.08 -10.63
C LYS A 356 -4.65 8.34 -9.42
N VAL A 357 -5.75 8.83 -8.87
CA VAL A 357 -6.53 8.12 -7.85
C VAL A 357 -7.36 7.04 -8.55
N ASN A 358 -7.10 5.78 -8.21
CA ASN A 358 -7.91 4.64 -8.60
C ASN A 358 -8.85 4.26 -7.47
N LYS A 359 -9.99 3.67 -7.82
CA LYS A 359 -10.99 3.16 -6.89
C LYS A 359 -11.39 1.74 -7.24
N THR A 360 -11.75 0.93 -6.25
CA THR A 360 -12.20 -0.45 -6.43
C THR A 360 -13.23 -0.85 -5.39
N ASN A 361 -14.21 -1.66 -5.77
CA ASN A 361 -15.10 -2.37 -4.85
C ASN A 361 -14.82 -3.89 -4.85
N CYS A 362 -13.67 -4.31 -5.38
CA CYS A 362 -13.23 -5.69 -5.36
C CYS A 362 -12.41 -5.95 -4.10
N SER A 363 -13.00 -6.68 -3.15
CA SER A 363 -12.37 -7.06 -1.88
C SER A 363 -12.35 -8.57 -1.70
N LEU A 364 -11.28 -9.09 -1.10
CA LEU A 364 -11.14 -10.48 -0.66
C LEU A 364 -10.55 -10.51 0.75
N LEU A 365 -10.80 -11.59 1.48
CA LEU A 365 -10.27 -11.84 2.82
C LEU A 365 -9.50 -13.14 2.86
N CYS A 366 -8.23 -13.11 3.25
CA CYS A 366 -7.48 -14.31 3.58
C CYS A 366 -6.91 -14.16 4.98
N GLY A 367 -7.43 -14.93 5.93
CA GLY A 367 -7.06 -14.71 7.32
C GLY A 367 -7.49 -13.31 7.79
N ARG A 368 -6.58 -12.65 8.52
CA ARG A 368 -6.74 -11.26 9.01
C ARG A 368 -6.46 -10.19 7.95
N THR A 369 -6.35 -10.58 6.69
CA THR A 369 -5.84 -9.70 5.63
C THR A 369 -6.92 -9.45 4.60
N ALA A 370 -7.21 -8.18 4.34
CA ALA A 370 -8.05 -7.77 3.23
C ALA A 370 -7.18 -7.42 2.01
N TYR A 371 -7.62 -7.86 0.83
CA TYR A 371 -6.97 -7.63 -0.44
C TYR A 371 -7.95 -6.86 -1.33
N TYR A 372 -7.53 -5.68 -1.79
CA TYR A 372 -8.31 -4.82 -2.67
C TYR A 372 -7.65 -4.76 -4.03
N ARG A 373 -8.32 -5.27 -5.07
CA ARG A 373 -7.77 -5.40 -6.42
C ARG A 373 -8.02 -4.13 -7.23
N PHE A 374 -6.98 -3.55 -7.80
CA PHE A 374 -7.04 -2.39 -8.67
C PHE A 374 -6.59 -2.77 -10.09
N GLU A 375 -7.22 -2.15 -11.08
CA GLU A 375 -6.78 -2.21 -12.47
C GLU A 375 -6.31 -0.81 -12.89
N ASP A 376 -5.02 -0.71 -13.17
CA ASP A 376 -4.40 0.45 -13.83
C ASP A 376 -3.49 -0.10 -14.94
N ASN A 377 -2.36 0.50 -15.31
CA ASN A 377 -1.35 -0.06 -16.23
C ASN A 377 -1.16 -1.58 -16.09
N GLN A 378 -1.10 -2.07 -14.86
CA GLN A 378 -1.20 -3.49 -14.49
C GLN A 378 -2.22 -3.68 -13.37
N VAL A 379 -2.63 -4.92 -13.15
CA VAL A 379 -3.35 -5.30 -11.93
C VAL A 379 -2.40 -5.17 -10.75
N PHE A 380 -2.87 -4.57 -9.65
CA PHE A 380 -2.16 -4.57 -8.38
C PHE A 380 -3.15 -4.65 -7.22
N TYR A 381 -2.68 -5.06 -6.05
CA TYR A 381 -3.48 -5.18 -4.84
C TYR A 381 -2.99 -4.21 -3.78
N LEU A 382 -3.92 -3.47 -3.16
CA LEU A 382 -3.69 -2.90 -1.84
C LEU A 382 -4.03 -3.97 -0.81
N ILE A 383 -3.05 -4.35 -0.01
CA ILE A 383 -3.19 -5.33 1.06
C ILE A 383 -3.26 -4.58 2.38
N VAL A 384 -4.32 -4.85 3.14
CA VAL A 384 -4.58 -4.29 4.46
C VAL A 384 -4.46 -5.44 5.45
N ASN A 385 -3.35 -5.50 6.20
CA ASN A 385 -3.05 -6.57 7.14
C ASN A 385 -2.81 -6.05 8.56
N GLY A 386 -2.82 -6.94 9.54
CA GLY A 386 -2.49 -6.66 10.93
C GLY A 386 -3.72 -6.53 11.83
N PRO A 387 -3.52 -6.39 13.15
CA PRO A 387 -4.62 -6.08 14.03
C PRO A 387 -5.26 -4.76 13.58
N PRO A 388 -6.59 -4.61 13.65
CA PRO A 388 -7.26 -3.45 13.09
C PRO A 388 -6.80 -2.07 13.65
N ALA A 389 -6.17 -2.08 14.83
CA ALA A 389 -5.47 -0.95 15.43
C ALA A 389 -4.18 -0.50 14.72
N LEU A 390 -3.42 -1.44 14.19
CA LEU A 390 -2.05 -1.29 13.71
C LEU A 390 -1.97 -1.82 12.28
N ILE A 391 -2.94 -1.40 11.46
CA ILE A 391 -3.01 -1.81 10.06
C ILE A 391 -1.71 -1.46 9.36
N GLN A 392 -1.24 -2.42 8.59
CA GLN A 392 -0.09 -2.34 7.73
C GLN A 392 -0.59 -2.45 6.29
N LEU A 393 -0.09 -1.55 5.45
CA LEU A 393 -0.45 -1.45 4.06
C LEU A 393 0.69 -1.97 3.19
N TYR A 394 0.32 -2.77 2.19
CA TYR A 394 1.25 -3.24 1.17
C TYR A 394 0.66 -3.03 -0.21
N LEU A 395 1.52 -2.77 -1.19
CA LEU A 395 1.17 -2.90 -2.60
C LEU A 395 1.74 -4.22 -3.11
N TYR A 396 0.92 -5.04 -3.75
CA TYR A 396 1.35 -6.28 -4.36
C TYR A 396 1.07 -6.27 -5.87
N PHE A 397 2.10 -6.49 -6.66
CA PHE A 397 2.06 -6.55 -8.11
C PHE A 397 2.18 -8.02 -8.54
N PRO A 398 1.06 -8.71 -8.84
CA PRO A 398 1.01 -10.15 -9.07
C PRO A 398 1.84 -10.61 -10.26
N GLU A 399 1.92 -9.78 -11.30
CA GLU A 399 2.64 -10.09 -12.53
C GLU A 399 4.14 -10.22 -12.32
N MET A 400 4.74 -9.23 -11.63
CA MET A 400 6.17 -9.21 -11.31
C MET A 400 6.51 -9.88 -9.96
N GLU A 401 5.51 -10.33 -9.21
CA GLU A 401 5.65 -10.82 -7.83
C GLU A 401 6.39 -9.85 -6.89
N VAL A 402 6.12 -8.56 -7.01
CA VAL A 402 6.72 -7.52 -6.16
C VAL A 402 5.78 -7.13 -5.03
N ILE A 403 6.29 -7.08 -3.81
CA ILE A 403 5.59 -6.61 -2.61
C ILE A 403 6.31 -5.36 -2.11
N ILE A 404 5.57 -4.24 -2.03
CA ILE A 404 6.07 -3.00 -1.44
C ILE A 404 5.42 -2.80 -0.08
N HIS A 405 6.25 -2.72 0.96
CA HIS A 405 5.85 -2.45 2.34
C HIS A 405 5.80 -0.94 2.53
N LEU A 406 4.61 -0.39 2.77
CA LEU A 406 4.42 1.06 2.92
C LEU A 406 4.82 1.56 4.32
N HIS A 407 4.94 0.66 5.29
CA HIS A 407 5.39 0.95 6.66
C HIS A 407 6.59 0.11 7.05
N ASN A 408 7.28 0.50 8.12
CA ASN A 408 8.54 -0.09 8.60
C ASN A 408 8.40 -1.50 9.22
N ASN A 409 7.28 -2.19 8.99
CA ASN A 409 6.98 -3.49 9.56
C ASN A 409 6.92 -4.57 8.47
N ASN A 410 7.79 -5.58 8.61
CA ASN A 410 7.84 -6.75 7.75
C ASN A 410 6.71 -7.72 8.10
N TYR A 411 5.49 -7.48 7.61
CA TYR A 411 4.38 -8.41 7.86
C TYR A 411 3.33 -8.48 6.74
N PRO A 412 3.70 -9.13 5.63
CA PRO A 412 2.90 -10.24 5.17
C PRO A 412 3.78 -11.49 5.26
N THR A 413 3.33 -12.52 5.98
CA THR A 413 3.97 -13.83 5.79
C THR A 413 3.72 -14.23 4.35
N LEU A 414 4.77 -14.61 3.61
CA LEU A 414 4.63 -15.08 2.23
C LEU A 414 3.59 -16.21 2.15
N ASP A 415 3.46 -17.00 3.21
CA ASP A 415 2.40 -18.01 3.37
C ASP A 415 0.98 -17.43 3.32
N THR A 416 0.71 -16.26 3.93
CA THR A 416 -0.62 -15.62 3.83
C THR A 416 -0.93 -15.22 2.40
N LEU A 417 0.08 -14.75 1.65
CA LEU A 417 -0.09 -14.38 0.24
C LEU A 417 -0.24 -15.63 -0.66
N ASN A 418 0.49 -16.70 -0.37
CA ASN A 418 0.35 -17.99 -1.07
C ASN A 418 -1.02 -18.61 -0.81
N MET A 419 -1.52 -18.54 0.43
CA MET A 419 -2.87 -18.97 0.79
C MET A 419 -3.92 -18.11 0.08
N PHE A 420 -3.71 -16.80 -0.02
CA PHE A 420 -4.58 -15.92 -0.79
C PHE A 420 -4.65 -16.34 -2.26
N LYS A 421 -3.50 -16.59 -2.91
CA LYS A 421 -3.46 -17.14 -4.28
C LYS A 421 -4.25 -18.45 -4.37
N ALA A 422 -4.02 -19.37 -3.45
CA ALA A 422 -4.72 -20.65 -3.39
C ALA A 422 -6.25 -20.48 -3.27
N GLN A 423 -6.73 -19.58 -2.42
CA GLN A 423 -8.16 -19.30 -2.26
C GLN A 423 -8.80 -18.68 -3.50
N VAL A 424 -8.08 -17.78 -4.18
CA VAL A 424 -8.51 -17.20 -5.47
C VAL A 424 -8.65 -18.31 -6.52
N ILE A 425 -7.66 -19.20 -6.61
CA ILE A 425 -7.69 -20.30 -7.59
C ILE A 425 -8.74 -21.34 -7.27
N LYS A 426 -8.93 -21.68 -5.99
CA LYS A 426 -10.02 -22.57 -5.55
C LYS A 426 -11.40 -22.02 -5.97
N ASN A 427 -11.52 -20.69 -6.03
CA ASN A 427 -12.76 -19.97 -6.35
C ASN A 427 -12.72 -19.22 -7.68
N TRP A 428 -11.91 -19.67 -8.63
CA TRP A 428 -11.53 -18.89 -9.82
C TRP A 428 -12.73 -18.38 -10.65
N GLN A 429 -13.83 -19.16 -10.73
CA GLN A 429 -15.03 -18.77 -11.48
C GLN A 429 -15.79 -17.64 -10.81
N ASN A 430 -16.16 -17.86 -9.55
CA ASN A 430 -16.84 -16.84 -8.74
C ASN A 430 -15.99 -15.58 -8.68
N PHE A 431 -14.66 -15.71 -8.63
CA PHE A 431 -13.75 -14.59 -8.68
C PHE A 431 -13.75 -13.87 -10.04
N SER A 432 -13.70 -14.61 -11.16
CA SER A 432 -13.78 -14.07 -12.52
C SER A 432 -15.08 -13.29 -12.77
N GLU A 433 -16.21 -13.80 -12.28
CA GLU A 433 -17.49 -13.10 -12.34
C GLU A 433 -17.51 -11.87 -11.42
N TYR A 434 -16.99 -12.03 -10.21
CA TYR A 434 -16.95 -10.97 -9.20
C TYR A 434 -16.14 -9.76 -9.68
N ILE A 435 -14.98 -9.95 -10.30
CA ILE A 435 -14.15 -8.82 -10.77
C ILE A 435 -14.72 -8.10 -12.00
N LYS A 436 -15.57 -8.77 -12.79
CA LYS A 436 -16.25 -8.16 -13.96
C LYS A 436 -17.47 -7.31 -13.56
N ASP A 437 -18.05 -7.58 -12.41
CA ASP A 437 -19.24 -6.86 -11.94
C ASP A 437 -18.87 -5.57 -11.19
N ASN A 438 -19.13 -4.41 -11.79
CA ASN A 438 -18.87 -3.11 -11.15
C ASN A 438 -20.02 -2.63 -10.25
N ASN A 439 -21.19 -3.29 -10.26
CA ASN A 439 -22.42 -2.88 -9.56
C ASN A 439 -22.56 -3.48 -8.16
N LYS A 440 -21.45 -3.76 -7.48
CA LYS A 440 -21.47 -4.26 -6.09
C LYS A 440 -21.85 -3.12 -5.15
N VAL A 441 -22.86 -3.34 -4.30
CA VAL A 441 -23.37 -2.30 -3.39
C VAL A 441 -23.30 -2.70 -1.92
N LYS A 442 -23.33 -4.01 -1.61
CA LYS A 442 -23.43 -4.48 -0.22
C LYS A 442 -22.09 -4.49 0.50
N THR A 443 -21.99 -3.73 1.58
CA THR A 443 -20.80 -3.62 2.43
C THR A 443 -20.88 -4.56 3.62
N VAL A 444 -19.84 -5.35 3.82
CA VAL A 444 -19.64 -6.20 4.99
C VAL A 444 -18.54 -5.61 5.85
N ALA A 445 -18.85 -5.34 7.12
CA ALA A 445 -17.86 -4.99 8.13
C ALA A 445 -17.31 -6.26 8.78
N ILE A 446 -16.00 -6.46 8.66
CA ILE A 446 -15.28 -7.56 9.29
C ILE A 446 -14.80 -7.12 10.66
N ILE A 447 -15.31 -7.81 11.67
CA ILE A 447 -15.21 -7.45 13.07
C ILE A 447 -14.67 -8.66 13.83
N GLY A 448 -13.54 -8.49 14.50
CA GLY A 448 -12.95 -9.58 15.26
C GLY A 448 -12.04 -10.49 14.44
N TYR A 449 -11.16 -11.16 15.18
CA TYR A 449 -10.18 -12.16 14.74
C TYR A 449 -9.26 -12.61 15.89
N HIS A 450 -9.43 -12.04 17.08
CA HIS A 450 -8.51 -12.16 18.19
C HIS A 450 -9.12 -13.03 19.27
N GLU A 451 -8.47 -14.15 19.59
CA GLU A 451 -8.75 -14.94 20.80
C GLU A 451 -8.29 -14.23 22.07
N ASN A 452 -7.58 -13.09 21.91
CA ASN A 452 -7.09 -12.28 23.01
C ASN A 452 -8.18 -11.32 23.49
N ILE A 453 -8.48 -11.42 24.78
CA ILE A 453 -9.43 -10.62 25.54
C ILE A 453 -9.31 -9.11 25.24
N GLY A 454 -8.11 -8.54 25.35
CA GLY A 454 -7.90 -7.10 25.22
C GLY A 454 -8.17 -6.58 23.81
N HIS A 455 -7.86 -7.37 22.78
CA HIS A 455 -8.08 -6.98 21.40
C HIS A 455 -9.57 -6.86 21.03
N HIS A 456 -10.46 -7.60 21.72
CA HIS A 456 -11.90 -7.39 21.58
C HIS A 456 -12.29 -5.95 21.97
N LEU A 457 -11.85 -5.46 23.13
CA LEU A 457 -12.15 -4.09 23.55
C LEU A 457 -11.39 -3.06 22.71
N TRP A 458 -10.07 -3.19 22.60
CA TRP A 458 -9.21 -2.14 22.06
C TRP A 458 -9.25 -2.03 20.55
N ASN A 459 -9.62 -3.08 19.81
CA ASN A 459 -9.63 -3.06 18.36
C ASN A 459 -11.04 -3.16 17.78
N VAL A 460 -11.82 -4.09 18.30
CA VAL A 460 -13.12 -4.43 17.73
C VAL A 460 -14.16 -3.40 18.17
N LEU A 461 -14.40 -3.30 19.48
CA LEU A 461 -15.42 -2.39 20.02
C LEU A 461 -15.09 -0.92 19.82
N SER A 462 -13.82 -0.54 19.96
CA SER A 462 -13.36 0.82 19.66
C SER A 462 -13.47 1.19 18.17
N GLY A 463 -13.35 0.20 17.27
CA GLY A 463 -13.60 0.38 15.84
C GLY A 463 -15.07 0.66 15.57
N LEU A 464 -15.97 -0.07 16.22
CA LEU A 464 -17.41 0.14 16.16
C LEU A 464 -17.84 1.50 16.74
N GLU A 465 -17.26 1.91 17.87
CA GLU A 465 -17.50 3.24 18.45
C GLU A 465 -17.15 4.35 17.45
N LYS A 466 -16.07 4.20 16.67
CA LYS A 466 -15.73 5.19 15.64
C LYS A 466 -16.74 5.22 14.51
N VAL A 467 -17.22 4.07 14.04
CA VAL A 467 -18.27 3.98 13.03
C VAL A 467 -19.58 4.59 13.54
N PHE A 468 -19.92 4.37 14.82
CA PHE A 468 -21.03 5.02 15.51
C PHE A 468 -20.88 6.53 15.55
N ASN A 469 -19.73 7.04 16.00
CA ASN A 469 -19.45 8.49 16.11
C ASN A 469 -19.40 9.19 14.74
N TYR A 470 -19.03 8.46 13.69
CA TYR A 470 -19.12 8.94 12.32
C TYR A 470 -20.53 8.78 11.72
N ASP A 471 -21.53 8.29 12.44
CA ASP A 471 -22.89 8.14 11.93
C ASP A 471 -22.94 7.37 10.59
N ILE A 472 -22.20 6.25 10.52
CA ILE A 472 -22.13 5.37 9.34
C ILE A 472 -22.39 3.89 9.68
N LEU A 473 -22.98 3.60 10.84
CA LEU A 473 -23.39 2.23 11.19
C LEU A 473 -24.52 1.73 10.28
N SER A 474 -25.47 2.60 9.94
CA SER A 474 -26.61 2.30 9.07
C SER A 474 -26.18 1.89 7.65
N GLU A 475 -25.05 2.46 7.19
CA GLU A 475 -24.44 2.21 5.88
C GLU A 475 -23.84 0.80 5.73
N ILE A 476 -23.66 0.08 6.83
CA ILE A 476 -23.14 -1.30 6.80
C ILE A 476 -24.32 -2.25 6.60
N ASP A 477 -24.26 -3.07 5.55
CA ASP A 477 -25.31 -4.04 5.26
C ASP A 477 -25.24 -5.24 6.22
N GLU A 478 -24.03 -5.71 6.50
CA GLU A 478 -23.80 -6.85 7.40
C GLU A 478 -22.53 -6.69 8.25
N PHE A 479 -22.59 -7.19 9.47
CA PHE A 479 -21.49 -7.24 10.42
C PHE A 479 -21.07 -8.69 10.63
N TRP A 480 -19.85 -9.04 10.23
CA TRP A 480 -19.32 -10.38 10.39
C TRP A 480 -18.39 -10.41 11.60
N VAL A 481 -18.87 -11.02 12.67
CA VAL A 481 -18.16 -11.16 13.94
C VAL A 481 -17.39 -12.48 13.94
N ILE A 482 -16.07 -12.41 14.10
CA ILE A 482 -15.17 -13.56 14.02
C ILE A 482 -14.52 -13.81 15.38
N GLY A 483 -14.68 -15.02 15.89
CA GLY A 483 -14.10 -15.45 17.17
C GLY A 483 -15.02 -15.19 18.35
N SER A 484 -14.44 -14.79 19.48
CA SER A 484 -15.14 -14.70 20.76
C SER A 484 -15.36 -13.24 21.19
N GLU A 485 -16.56 -12.97 21.70
CA GLU A 485 -17.00 -11.65 22.17
C GLU A 485 -16.83 -11.62 23.70
N TYR A 486 -15.72 -11.06 24.17
CA TYR A 486 -15.39 -11.08 25.59
C TYR A 486 -16.15 -10.05 26.40
N PHE A 487 -16.29 -8.81 25.93
CA PHE A 487 -16.81 -7.69 26.74
C PHE A 487 -18.32 -7.45 26.59
N GLY A 488 -19.05 -8.42 26.02
CA GLY A 488 -20.44 -8.29 25.60
C GLY A 488 -20.61 -8.55 24.11
N GLU A 489 -21.81 -8.97 23.70
CA GLU A 489 -22.15 -9.09 22.29
C GLU A 489 -22.22 -7.69 21.64
N ILE A 490 -21.83 -7.57 20.37
CA ILE A 490 -21.77 -6.25 19.74
C ILE A 490 -23.13 -5.54 19.67
N ASP A 491 -24.24 -6.28 19.53
CA ASP A 491 -25.61 -5.75 19.52
C ASP A 491 -26.14 -5.38 20.91
N GLU A 492 -25.53 -5.87 21.98
CA GLU A 492 -25.87 -5.42 23.34
C GLU A 492 -25.15 -4.10 23.68
N ILE A 493 -23.89 -3.97 23.24
CA ILE A 493 -23.07 -2.78 23.44
C ILE A 493 -23.50 -1.64 22.49
N PHE A 494 -23.89 -2.00 21.27
CA PHE A 494 -24.39 -1.12 20.22
C PHE A 494 -25.80 -1.56 19.79
N PRO A 495 -26.84 -1.28 20.60
CA PRO A 495 -28.23 -1.62 20.26
C PRO A 495 -28.75 -0.95 18.98
N GLU A 496 -28.01 0.04 18.46
CA GLU A 496 -28.24 0.67 17.17
C GLU A 496 -27.99 -0.29 15.99
N ILE A 497 -27.25 -1.39 16.22
CA ILE A 497 -27.00 -2.44 15.23
C ILE A 497 -28.12 -3.48 15.32
N SER A 498 -28.90 -3.61 14.25
CA SER A 498 -29.91 -4.68 14.17
C SER A 498 -29.26 -6.06 14.19
N ALA A 499 -29.72 -6.93 15.09
CA ALA A 499 -29.26 -8.31 15.21
C ALA A 499 -29.35 -9.11 13.89
N GLN A 500 -30.29 -8.76 12.99
CA GLN A 500 -30.43 -9.40 11.68
C GLN A 500 -29.26 -9.12 10.72
N LYS A 501 -28.54 -8.01 10.95
CA LYS A 501 -27.34 -7.67 10.17
C LYS A 501 -26.10 -8.42 10.67
N ILE A 502 -26.17 -9.11 11.81
CA ILE A 502 -25.00 -9.73 12.45
C ILE A 502 -24.91 -11.20 12.05
N LYS A 503 -23.73 -11.60 11.54
CA LYS A 503 -23.37 -13.00 11.29
C LYS A 503 -22.12 -13.34 12.09
N ARG A 504 -22.17 -14.45 12.82
CA ARG A 504 -21.08 -14.89 13.70
C ARG A 504 -20.37 -16.09 13.08
N PHE A 505 -19.04 -16.05 13.06
CA PHE A 505 -18.18 -17.06 12.46
C PHE A 505 -17.12 -17.53 13.46
N THR A 506 -16.82 -18.82 13.44
CA THR A 506 -15.65 -19.37 14.12
C THR A 506 -14.36 -19.01 13.35
N ASN A 507 -13.21 -19.11 14.04
CA ASN A 507 -11.89 -18.91 13.43
C ASN A 507 -11.60 -19.87 12.25
N ARG A 508 -12.33 -20.99 12.12
CA ARG A 508 -12.18 -21.94 11.01
C ARG A 508 -13.08 -21.60 9.82
N GLU A 509 -14.28 -21.08 10.06
CA GLU A 509 -15.25 -20.77 8.99
C GLU A 509 -14.83 -19.58 8.14
N ILE A 510 -14.01 -18.68 8.67
CA ILE A 510 -13.51 -17.52 7.95
C ILE A 510 -12.70 -17.87 6.69
N PHE A 511 -12.12 -19.07 6.59
CA PHE A 511 -11.47 -19.51 5.34
C PHE A 511 -12.47 -19.68 4.19
N LYS A 512 -13.76 -19.83 4.51
CA LYS A 512 -14.88 -19.87 3.55
C LYS A 512 -15.53 -18.50 3.34
N ALA A 513 -15.09 -17.45 4.04
CA ALA A 513 -15.66 -16.12 3.86
C ALA A 513 -15.50 -15.60 2.43
N ASN A 514 -14.39 -15.91 1.75
CA ASN A 514 -14.23 -15.57 0.34
C ASN A 514 -15.30 -16.19 -0.54
N GLU A 515 -15.68 -17.46 -0.31
CA GLU A 515 -16.76 -18.09 -1.07
C GLU A 515 -18.06 -17.29 -0.93
N THR A 516 -18.35 -16.83 0.30
CA THR A 516 -19.53 -16.02 0.61
C THR A 516 -19.45 -14.62 0.00
N ILE A 517 -18.29 -13.96 0.10
CA ILE A 517 -18.03 -12.63 -0.48
C ILE A 517 -18.22 -12.67 -1.99
N LEU A 518 -17.62 -13.65 -2.65
CA LEU A 518 -17.66 -13.78 -4.10
C LEU A 518 -19.07 -14.10 -4.60
N LYS A 519 -19.72 -15.10 -4.01
CA LYS A 519 -21.07 -15.53 -4.41
C LYS A 519 -22.11 -14.43 -4.23
N ASN A 520 -22.05 -13.70 -3.13
CA ASN A 520 -23.04 -12.65 -2.81
C ASN A 520 -22.58 -11.24 -3.20
N LYS A 521 -21.39 -11.13 -3.82
CA LYS A 521 -20.81 -9.88 -4.32
C LYS A 521 -20.65 -8.80 -3.23
N TYR A 522 -20.24 -9.21 -2.03
CA TYR A 522 -19.98 -8.27 -0.93
C TYR A 522 -18.70 -7.46 -1.16
N PHE A 523 -18.66 -6.25 -0.61
CA PHE A 523 -17.47 -5.45 -0.41
C PHE A 523 -17.09 -5.47 1.08
N ALA A 524 -16.04 -6.21 1.42
CA ALA A 524 -15.60 -6.43 2.80
C ALA A 524 -14.58 -5.37 3.23
N VAL A 525 -14.77 -4.80 4.42
CA VAL A 525 -13.90 -3.80 5.04
C VAL A 525 -13.56 -4.25 6.46
N ILE A 526 -12.27 -4.25 6.82
CA ILE A 526 -11.82 -4.57 8.18
C ILE A 526 -11.93 -3.33 9.06
N LEU A 527 -12.64 -3.47 10.20
CA LEU A 527 -12.85 -2.39 11.15
C LEU A 527 -11.96 -2.50 12.39
N GLY A 528 -11.52 -1.34 12.88
CA GLY A 528 -10.52 -1.26 13.91
C GLY A 528 -10.27 0.10 14.49
N HIS A 529 -9.99 0.15 15.79
CA HIS A 529 -9.34 1.30 16.40
C HIS A 529 -8.34 0.83 17.45
N ASN A 530 -7.74 1.73 18.23
CA ASN A 530 -6.74 1.38 19.25
C ASN A 530 -6.80 2.23 20.51
N ARG A 531 -7.89 2.99 20.68
CA ARG A 531 -8.14 3.82 21.85
C ARG A 531 -9.58 3.62 22.29
N ILE A 532 -9.78 3.41 23.58
CA ILE A 532 -11.09 3.33 24.23
C ILE A 532 -11.51 4.77 24.57
N GLN A 533 -12.71 5.21 24.20
CA GLN A 533 -13.26 6.48 24.69
C GLN A 533 -14.14 6.23 25.92
N ASN A 534 -14.45 7.29 26.67
CA ASN A 534 -15.29 7.19 27.86
C ASN A 534 -16.67 6.58 27.53
N ASN A 535 -17.27 6.99 26.41
CA ASN A 535 -18.57 6.47 25.96
C ASN A 535 -18.56 4.95 25.74
N LEU A 536 -17.52 4.39 25.11
CA LEU A 536 -17.40 2.94 24.96
C LEU A 536 -17.23 2.23 26.30
N ALA A 537 -16.40 2.77 27.20
CA ALA A 537 -16.26 2.20 28.54
C ALA A 537 -17.60 2.15 29.28
N GLU A 538 -18.40 3.22 29.21
CA GLU A 538 -19.74 3.29 29.77
C GLU A 538 -20.71 2.29 29.12
N ARG A 539 -20.68 2.13 27.79
CA ARG A 539 -21.49 1.13 27.08
C ARG A 539 -21.17 -0.30 27.54
N VAL A 540 -19.89 -0.62 27.67
CA VAL A 540 -19.42 -1.93 28.13
C VAL A 540 -19.84 -2.17 29.60
N LEU A 541 -19.66 -1.18 30.47
CA LEU A 541 -20.10 -1.26 31.86
C LEU A 541 -21.62 -1.45 31.96
N LYS A 542 -22.41 -0.66 31.23
CA LYS A 542 -23.88 -0.79 31.18
C LYS A 542 -24.31 -2.17 30.72
N SER A 543 -23.69 -2.70 29.66
CA SER A 543 -23.95 -4.05 29.18
C SER A 543 -23.58 -5.12 30.23
N SER A 544 -22.54 -4.88 31.02
CA SER A 544 -22.07 -5.82 32.04
C SER A 544 -23.00 -5.83 33.26
N LEU A 545 -23.45 -4.65 33.71
CA LEU A 545 -24.44 -4.47 34.78
C LEU A 545 -25.79 -5.09 34.43
N ALA A 546 -26.18 -5.14 33.16
CA ALA A 546 -27.41 -5.79 32.73
C ALA A 546 -27.36 -7.34 32.83
N LYS A 547 -26.15 -7.92 32.88
CA LYS A 547 -25.92 -9.38 32.88
C LYS A 547 -25.58 -9.96 34.24
N ILE A 548 -24.99 -9.17 35.13
CA ILE A 548 -24.60 -9.65 36.45
C ILE A 548 -25.82 -10.17 37.22
N SER A 549 -25.67 -11.32 37.88
CA SER A 549 -26.74 -11.88 38.72
C SER A 549 -26.99 -10.99 39.95
N SER A 550 -28.23 -11.01 40.49
CA SER A 550 -28.56 -10.26 41.70
C SER A 550 -27.66 -10.63 42.89
N VAL A 551 -27.35 -11.92 43.05
CA VAL A 551 -26.46 -12.43 44.10
C VAL A 551 -25.04 -11.88 43.96
N ALA A 552 -24.48 -11.90 42.75
CA ALA A 552 -23.13 -11.37 42.50
C ALA A 552 -23.10 -9.84 42.66
N MET A 553 -24.17 -9.13 42.28
CA MET A 553 -24.26 -7.69 42.48
C MET A 553 -24.36 -7.32 43.97
N GLU A 554 -25.16 -8.06 44.76
CA GLU A 554 -25.22 -7.88 46.21
C GLU A 554 -23.86 -8.09 46.86
N GLU A 555 -23.08 -9.09 46.41
CA GLU A 555 -21.72 -9.32 46.87
C GLU A 555 -20.78 -8.12 46.58
N VAL A 556 -20.82 -7.57 45.35
CA VAL A 556 -20.04 -6.38 44.98
C VAL A 556 -20.40 -5.18 45.85
N GLU A 557 -21.70 -4.94 46.04
CA GLU A 557 -22.23 -3.82 46.82
C GLU A 557 -21.90 -3.94 48.30
N GLU A 558 -22.00 -5.14 48.88
CA GLU A 558 -21.57 -5.42 50.25
C GLU A 558 -20.05 -5.24 50.40
N ALA A 559 -19.27 -5.73 49.45
CA ALA A 559 -17.82 -5.61 49.47
C ALA A 559 -17.39 -4.13 49.44
N LYS A 560 -17.96 -3.36 48.50
CA LYS A 560 -17.65 -1.94 48.33
C LYS A 560 -18.02 -1.12 49.57
N ARG A 561 -19.17 -1.39 50.19
CA ARG A 561 -19.59 -0.67 51.42
C ARG A 561 -18.66 -0.94 52.59
N ASN A 562 -18.21 -2.18 52.78
CA ASN A 562 -17.56 -2.59 54.02
C ASN A 562 -16.03 -2.60 53.95
N PHE A 563 -15.43 -2.69 52.76
CA PHE A 563 -14.01 -2.97 52.63
C PHE A 563 -13.32 -2.06 51.62
N ILE A 564 -12.08 -1.69 51.91
CA ILE A 564 -11.13 -1.22 50.89
C ILE A 564 -10.83 -2.43 49.99
N LEU A 565 -11.07 -2.28 48.69
CA LEU A 565 -11.00 -3.34 47.70
C LEU A 565 -9.68 -3.27 46.93
N PHE A 566 -8.78 -4.20 47.26
CA PHE A 566 -7.52 -4.38 46.57
C PHE A 566 -7.63 -5.46 45.49
N TYR A 567 -7.52 -5.06 44.24
CA TYR A 567 -7.67 -5.95 43.09
C TYR A 567 -6.31 -6.48 42.62
N VAL A 568 -6.13 -7.80 42.55
CA VAL A 568 -4.84 -8.41 42.22
C VAL A 568 -4.98 -9.35 41.04
N PHE A 569 -4.23 -9.07 39.96
CA PHE A 569 -4.19 -9.96 38.81
C PHE A 569 -3.18 -11.08 38.97
N ILE A 570 -3.66 -12.30 38.82
CA ILE A 570 -2.87 -13.52 38.71
C ILE A 570 -2.56 -13.78 37.24
N ARG A 571 -1.35 -14.31 36.99
CA ARG A 571 -0.90 -14.63 35.64
C ARG A 571 0.01 -15.85 35.63
N THR A 572 -0.28 -16.80 34.74
CA THR A 572 0.60 -17.96 34.49
C THR A 572 1.20 -17.95 33.08
N GLY A 573 2.21 -18.79 32.87
CA GLY A 573 2.87 -18.96 31.59
C GLY A 573 3.99 -17.95 31.31
N ASN A 574 3.66 -16.82 30.69
CA ASN A 574 4.64 -15.83 30.22
C ASN A 574 4.46 -14.47 30.90
N ARG A 575 5.53 -13.67 31.03
CA ARG A 575 5.52 -12.40 31.79
C ARG A 575 4.93 -12.57 33.19
N THR A 576 5.18 -13.72 33.79
CA THR A 576 4.76 -14.05 35.15
C THR A 576 5.83 -13.57 36.13
N TRP A 577 5.38 -13.00 37.25
CA TRP A 577 6.22 -12.74 38.41
C TRP A 577 6.50 -14.08 39.11
N VAL A 578 7.76 -14.50 39.16
CA VAL A 578 8.14 -15.84 39.65
C VAL A 578 7.73 -16.03 41.11
N SER A 579 8.03 -15.08 41.98
CA SER A 579 7.63 -15.11 43.39
C SER A 579 6.21 -14.56 43.63
N GLN A 580 5.30 -14.62 42.66
CA GLN A 580 3.94 -14.05 42.81
C GLN A 580 3.16 -14.61 43.99
N VAL A 581 3.32 -15.89 44.33
CA VAL A 581 2.55 -16.52 45.42
C VAL A 581 2.94 -15.91 46.76
N GLU A 582 4.20 -16.06 47.15
CA GLU A 582 4.72 -15.56 48.43
C GLU A 582 4.69 -14.03 48.47
N GLY A 583 5.10 -13.39 47.37
CA GLY A 583 5.15 -11.94 47.27
C GLY A 583 3.77 -11.30 47.41
N THR A 584 2.74 -11.84 46.74
CA THR A 584 1.37 -11.34 46.87
C THR A 584 0.81 -11.58 48.27
N ALA A 585 1.03 -12.75 48.86
CA ALA A 585 0.61 -13.05 50.23
C ALA A 585 1.24 -12.06 51.23
N ASN A 586 2.55 -11.80 51.10
CA ASN A 586 3.27 -10.86 51.95
C ASN A 586 2.75 -9.42 51.80
N ILE A 587 2.47 -8.96 50.57
CA ILE A 587 1.88 -7.64 50.32
C ILE A 587 0.51 -7.52 51.01
N ILE A 588 -0.36 -8.52 50.84
CA ILE A 588 -1.71 -8.53 51.43
C ILE A 588 -1.62 -8.51 52.96
N GLN A 589 -0.78 -9.37 53.54
CA GLN A 589 -0.61 -9.44 55.00
C GLN A 589 -0.09 -8.10 55.54
N LYS A 590 0.90 -7.50 54.87
CA LYS A 590 1.50 -6.24 55.32
C LYS A 590 0.54 -5.06 55.18
N LEU A 591 -0.23 -4.98 54.10
CA LEU A 591 -1.28 -3.95 53.95
C LEU A 591 -2.37 -4.11 55.01
N SER A 592 -2.71 -5.35 55.35
CA SER A 592 -3.73 -5.68 56.35
C SER A 592 -3.38 -5.22 57.77
N GLU A 593 -2.08 -5.05 58.08
CA GLU A 593 -1.64 -4.44 59.34
C GLU A 593 -2.03 -2.96 59.45
N THR A 594 -2.18 -2.28 58.30
CA THR A 594 -2.56 -0.87 58.22
C THR A 594 -4.06 -0.69 57.97
N PHE A 595 -4.64 -1.54 57.11
CA PHE A 595 -6.04 -1.48 56.70
C PHE A 595 -6.78 -2.72 57.17
N TYR A 596 -7.40 -2.65 58.36
CA TYR A 596 -8.09 -3.80 58.95
C TYR A 596 -9.26 -4.29 58.08
N ASN A 597 -9.97 -3.36 57.43
CA ASN A 597 -11.07 -3.61 56.50
C ASN A 597 -10.60 -3.79 55.05
N LEU A 598 -9.41 -4.34 54.82
CA LEU A 598 -8.94 -4.71 53.48
C LEU A 598 -9.59 -6.04 53.02
N ALA A 599 -10.23 -6.02 51.86
CA ALA A 599 -10.62 -7.22 51.13
C ALA A 599 -9.86 -7.31 49.80
N VAL A 600 -9.61 -8.54 49.35
CA VAL A 600 -8.83 -8.81 48.14
C VAL A 600 -9.72 -9.42 47.08
N VAL A 601 -9.62 -8.92 45.86
CA VAL A 601 -10.31 -9.46 44.68
C VAL A 601 -9.23 -9.99 43.73
N PHE A 602 -9.12 -11.32 43.64
CA PHE A 602 -8.24 -11.95 42.67
C PHE A 602 -8.92 -12.06 41.32
N ASP A 603 -8.19 -11.75 40.26
CA ASP A 603 -8.67 -11.90 38.89
C ASP A 603 -7.58 -12.49 38.00
N GLY A 604 -8.00 -13.10 36.90
CA GLY A 604 -7.12 -13.77 35.95
C GLY A 604 -7.78 -13.85 34.59
N PHE A 605 -7.63 -14.99 33.93
CA PHE A 605 -8.28 -15.29 32.67
C PHE A 605 -9.80 -15.37 32.86
N SER A 606 -10.54 -14.72 31.97
CA SER A 606 -12.01 -14.67 32.01
C SER A 606 -12.63 -15.38 30.83
N ARG A 607 -13.81 -15.95 31.07
CA ARG A 607 -14.62 -16.58 30.03
C ARG A 607 -15.27 -15.49 29.14
N PRO A 608 -15.35 -15.70 27.82
CA PRO A 608 -16.07 -14.78 26.94
C PRO A 608 -17.58 -14.87 27.19
N GLU A 609 -18.31 -13.79 26.90
CA GLU A 609 -19.78 -13.81 26.92
C GLU A 609 -20.34 -14.72 25.83
N LYS A 610 -19.65 -14.74 24.67
CA LYS A 610 -20.02 -15.56 23.52
C LYS A 610 -18.81 -16.04 22.76
N GLY A 611 -18.95 -17.23 22.17
CA GLY A 611 -17.93 -17.83 21.32
C GLY A 611 -17.18 -18.96 22.01
N TRP A 612 -16.01 -19.28 21.48
CA TRP A 612 -15.25 -20.46 21.87
C TRP A 612 -14.07 -20.09 22.78
N MET A 613 -13.75 -21.00 23.70
CA MET A 613 -12.56 -20.91 24.54
C MET A 613 -11.67 -22.12 24.29
N SER A 614 -10.36 -21.87 24.14
CA SER A 614 -9.42 -22.95 23.82
C SER A 614 -9.12 -23.85 25.01
N PRO A 615 -8.80 -25.14 24.80
CA PRO A 615 -8.35 -26.02 25.88
C PRO A 615 -7.17 -25.46 26.66
N GLN A 616 -6.29 -24.71 25.98
CA GLN A 616 -5.17 -24.02 26.62
C GLN A 616 -5.64 -22.90 27.55
N SER A 617 -6.72 -22.19 27.21
CA SER A 617 -7.29 -21.14 28.05
C SER A 617 -8.00 -21.72 29.27
N GLU A 618 -8.71 -22.84 29.11
CA GLU A 618 -9.26 -23.60 30.25
C GLU A 618 -8.15 -24.05 31.21
N LYS A 619 -7.05 -24.61 30.67
CA LYS A 619 -5.89 -24.98 31.48
C LYS A 619 -5.29 -23.77 32.22
N THR A 620 -5.22 -22.61 31.57
CA THR A 620 -4.74 -21.38 32.22
C THR A 620 -5.64 -20.96 33.38
N ILE A 621 -6.97 -21.11 33.26
CA ILE A 621 -7.90 -20.86 34.36
C ILE A 621 -7.61 -21.79 35.54
N GLU A 622 -7.42 -23.09 35.29
CA GLU A 622 -7.09 -24.07 36.34
C GLU A 622 -5.77 -23.72 37.06
N GLU A 623 -4.72 -23.42 36.29
CA GLU A 623 -3.40 -23.03 36.82
C GLU A 623 -3.49 -21.73 37.65
N GLU A 624 -4.28 -20.74 37.21
CA GLU A 624 -4.46 -19.49 37.94
C GLU A 624 -5.33 -19.66 39.21
N GLN A 625 -6.32 -20.56 39.19
CA GLN A 625 -7.10 -20.93 40.39
C GLN A 625 -6.24 -21.62 41.44
N GLU A 626 -5.30 -22.48 41.02
CA GLU A 626 -4.31 -23.09 41.92
C GLU A 626 -3.42 -22.03 42.56
N VAL A 627 -2.93 -21.06 41.78
CA VAL A 627 -2.13 -19.95 42.31
C VAL A 627 -2.91 -19.13 43.35
N VAL A 628 -4.19 -18.81 43.10
CA VAL A 628 -5.06 -18.14 44.09
C VAL A 628 -5.17 -18.97 45.36
N THR A 629 -5.40 -20.28 45.24
CA THR A 629 -5.51 -21.19 46.39
C THR A 629 -4.21 -21.21 47.21
N ASN A 630 -3.06 -21.25 46.54
CA ASN A 630 -1.75 -21.23 47.19
C ASN A 630 -1.51 -19.91 47.94
N ILE A 631 -1.93 -18.77 47.39
CA ILE A 631 -1.88 -17.48 48.09
C ILE A 631 -2.83 -17.48 49.30
N GLN A 632 -4.06 -17.96 49.14
CA GLN A 632 -5.06 -18.04 50.20
C GLN A 632 -4.57 -18.88 51.39
N ASN A 633 -3.89 -20.00 51.13
CA ASN A 633 -3.32 -20.87 52.18
C ASN A 633 -2.23 -20.20 53.03
N LEU A 634 -1.61 -19.13 52.52
CA LEU A 634 -0.62 -18.32 53.26
C LEU A 634 -1.26 -17.16 54.04
N LEU A 635 -2.57 -16.93 53.89
CA LEU A 635 -3.29 -15.83 54.52
C LEU A 635 -4.17 -16.33 55.68
N PRO A 636 -4.45 -15.47 56.69
CA PRO A 636 -5.40 -15.82 57.75
C PRO A 636 -6.80 -16.13 57.18
N PRO A 637 -7.50 -17.17 57.67
CA PRO A 637 -8.83 -17.55 57.17
C PRO A 637 -9.91 -16.47 57.31
N THR A 638 -9.69 -15.49 58.18
CA THR A 638 -10.60 -14.35 58.41
C THR A 638 -10.51 -13.29 57.31
N ARG A 639 -9.51 -13.36 56.42
CA ARG A 639 -9.36 -12.40 55.33
C ARG A 639 -10.48 -12.59 54.30
N LYS A 640 -11.24 -11.53 54.02
CA LYS A 640 -12.26 -11.55 52.98
C LYS A 640 -11.58 -11.55 51.60
N ILE A 641 -11.80 -12.61 50.83
CA ILE A 641 -11.21 -12.82 49.52
C ILE A 641 -12.31 -13.19 48.52
N TYR A 642 -12.29 -12.55 47.36
CA TYR A 642 -13.13 -12.84 46.21
C TYR A 642 -12.25 -13.32 45.06
N SER A 643 -12.75 -14.24 44.23
CA SER A 643 -12.01 -14.76 43.07
C SER A 643 -12.86 -14.71 41.81
N LEU A 644 -12.31 -14.06 40.78
CA LEU A 644 -12.90 -13.86 39.47
C LEU A 644 -12.22 -14.71 38.38
N VAL A 645 -11.23 -15.53 38.75
CA VAL A 645 -10.52 -16.42 37.84
C VAL A 645 -11.49 -17.44 37.25
N GLY A 646 -11.65 -17.40 35.91
CA GLY A 646 -12.59 -18.25 35.19
C GLY A 646 -14.05 -17.82 35.26
N LYS A 647 -14.37 -16.67 35.85
CA LYS A 647 -15.70 -16.04 35.75
C LYS A 647 -15.91 -15.41 34.38
N TYR A 648 -17.17 -15.09 34.06
CA TYR A 648 -17.49 -14.35 32.85
C TYR A 648 -16.94 -12.91 32.93
N MET A 649 -16.62 -12.34 31.77
CA MET A 649 -16.02 -11.02 31.68
C MET A 649 -16.88 -9.93 32.33
N HIS A 650 -18.20 -9.99 32.18
CA HIS A 650 -19.10 -8.98 32.75
C HIS A 650 -18.95 -8.85 34.27
N GLU A 651 -18.75 -9.95 35.01
CA GLU A 651 -18.49 -9.92 36.46
C GLU A 651 -17.19 -9.16 36.74
N GLY A 652 -16.12 -9.48 35.99
CA GLY A 652 -14.83 -8.80 36.10
C GLY A 652 -14.89 -7.30 35.79
N VAL A 653 -15.72 -6.90 34.83
CA VAL A 653 -15.93 -5.48 34.51
C VAL A 653 -16.65 -4.75 35.64
N VAL A 654 -17.70 -5.34 36.20
CA VAL A 654 -18.45 -4.73 37.32
C VAL A 654 -17.56 -4.60 38.56
N TRP A 655 -16.78 -5.62 38.90
CA TRP A 655 -15.80 -5.51 40.00
C TRP A 655 -14.74 -4.44 39.71
N ALA A 656 -14.20 -4.38 38.49
CA ALA A 656 -13.22 -3.36 38.11
C ALA A 656 -13.73 -1.92 38.21
N ASP A 657 -15.04 -1.70 38.08
CA ASP A 657 -15.68 -0.39 38.31
C ASP A 657 -15.81 -0.04 39.81
N ASN A 658 -15.85 -1.07 40.68
CA ASN A 658 -16.16 -0.89 42.11
C ASN A 658 -14.94 -0.97 43.03
N ILE A 659 -13.78 -1.38 42.53
CA ILE A 659 -12.54 -1.44 43.32
C ILE A 659 -11.95 -0.05 43.61
N ASP A 660 -11.05 0.02 44.59
CA ASP A 660 -10.33 1.25 44.91
C ASP A 660 -8.98 1.34 44.17
N PHE A 661 -8.21 0.25 44.11
CA PHE A 661 -6.91 0.20 43.43
C PHE A 661 -6.54 -1.23 43.01
N TYR A 662 -5.55 -1.36 42.12
CA TYR A 662 -5.11 -2.65 41.62
C TYR A 662 -3.59 -2.86 41.60
N LEU A 663 -3.19 -4.13 41.59
CA LEU A 663 -1.85 -4.63 41.26
C LEU A 663 -1.96 -5.57 40.05
N ALA A 664 -1.20 -5.30 38.99
CA ALA A 664 -1.26 -6.09 37.78
C ALA A 664 0.10 -6.34 37.14
N SER A 665 0.27 -7.51 36.55
CA SER A 665 1.32 -7.74 35.57
C SER A 665 0.95 -7.11 34.23
N TRP A 666 1.92 -6.55 33.50
CA TRP A 666 1.69 -5.97 32.17
C TRP A 666 1.11 -7.02 31.22
N GLY A 667 -0.08 -6.71 30.67
CA GLY A 667 -0.82 -7.62 29.78
C GLY A 667 -1.78 -8.59 30.48
N ALA A 668 -2.00 -8.47 31.80
CA ALA A 668 -3.06 -9.17 32.52
C ALA A 668 -4.21 -8.21 32.88
N GLY A 669 -5.35 -8.37 32.21
CA GLY A 669 -6.64 -7.72 32.53
C GLY A 669 -6.69 -6.19 32.66
N LEU A 670 -5.65 -5.47 32.24
CA LEU A 670 -5.61 -4.01 32.21
C LEU A 670 -6.76 -3.38 31.39
N ALA A 671 -7.31 -4.12 30.42
CA ALA A 671 -8.51 -3.72 29.70
C ALA A 671 -9.72 -3.47 30.62
N LYS A 672 -9.84 -4.23 31.72
CA LYS A 672 -10.90 -4.05 32.73
C LYS A 672 -10.58 -2.85 33.62
N VAL A 673 -9.52 -2.91 34.42
CA VAL A 673 -9.26 -1.94 35.50
C VAL A 673 -8.73 -0.59 35.01
N ALA A 674 -7.89 -0.56 33.97
CA ALA A 674 -7.34 0.68 33.42
C ALA A 674 -8.16 1.21 32.24
N GLY A 675 -8.70 0.29 31.43
CA GLY A 675 -9.53 0.62 30.27
C GLY A 675 -10.97 1.00 30.65
N VAL A 676 -11.72 0.07 31.22
CA VAL A 676 -13.14 0.28 31.56
C VAL A 676 -13.33 0.94 32.93
N GLY A 677 -12.68 0.48 34.00
CA GLY A 677 -12.85 1.03 35.35
C GLY A 677 -12.05 2.30 35.64
N ASN A 678 -10.99 2.58 34.86
CA ASN A 678 -10.11 3.74 35.01
C ASN A 678 -9.58 3.96 36.44
N LYS A 679 -9.14 2.87 37.09
CA LYS A 679 -8.72 2.84 38.49
C LYS A 679 -7.22 3.12 38.65
N PRO A 680 -6.77 3.66 39.80
CA PRO A 680 -5.35 3.73 40.10
C PRO A 680 -4.77 2.33 40.32
N GLY A 681 -3.53 2.12 39.90
CA GLY A 681 -2.89 0.84 40.13
C GLY A 681 -1.39 0.82 39.87
N VAL A 682 -0.77 -0.27 40.31
CA VAL A 682 0.64 -0.56 40.14
C VAL A 682 0.81 -1.66 39.09
N ILE A 683 1.74 -1.44 38.15
CA ILE A 683 2.09 -2.39 37.11
C ILE A 683 3.54 -2.86 37.28
N HIS A 684 3.72 -4.17 37.28
CA HIS A 684 5.02 -4.82 37.24
C HIS A 684 5.16 -5.67 35.97
N THR A 685 6.39 -5.80 35.45
CA THR A 685 6.68 -6.61 34.25
C THR A 685 8.18 -6.84 34.12
N ASN A 686 8.60 -7.53 33.06
CA ASN A 686 10.01 -7.76 32.76
C ASN A 686 10.74 -6.46 32.37
N LYS A 687 12.06 -6.53 32.41
CA LYS A 687 12.92 -5.36 32.22
C LYS A 687 12.77 -4.73 30.84
N GLU A 688 12.65 -5.54 29.78
CA GLU A 688 12.61 -5.04 28.40
C GLU A 688 11.33 -4.26 28.07
N VAL A 689 10.21 -4.58 28.72
CA VAL A 689 8.98 -3.78 28.59
C VAL A 689 9.13 -2.47 29.35
N LEU A 690 9.76 -2.46 30.54
CA LEU A 690 9.92 -1.24 31.36
C LEU A 690 10.88 -0.21 30.76
N GLU A 691 11.91 -0.67 30.04
CA GLU A 691 12.89 0.20 29.36
C GLU A 691 12.30 0.95 28.15
N GLN A 692 11.07 0.63 27.74
CA GLN A 692 10.40 1.33 26.64
C GLN A 692 9.80 2.67 27.06
N PRO A 693 9.67 3.64 26.13
CA PRO A 693 8.97 4.90 26.39
C PRO A 693 7.57 4.67 26.97
N LEU A 694 7.13 5.52 27.88
CA LEU A 694 5.83 5.38 28.58
C LEU A 694 4.65 5.26 27.61
N LEU A 695 4.64 6.05 26.53
CA LEU A 695 3.59 5.98 25.50
C LEU A 695 3.52 4.60 24.81
N SER A 696 4.65 3.90 24.69
CA SER A 696 4.69 2.53 24.18
C SER A 696 4.22 1.50 25.20
N ARG A 697 4.20 1.85 26.48
CA ARG A 697 3.72 0.99 27.59
C ARG A 697 2.25 1.20 27.91
N CYS A 698 1.63 2.30 27.49
CA CYS A 698 0.28 2.73 27.87
C CYS A 698 -0.67 2.95 26.67
N TRP A 699 -0.35 2.41 25.49
CA TRP A 699 -1.10 2.69 24.26
C TRP A 699 -2.56 2.22 24.28
N TRP A 700 -2.93 1.32 25.20
CA TRP A 700 -4.29 0.82 25.41
C TRP A 700 -5.12 1.65 26.40
N LEU A 701 -4.54 2.66 27.04
CA LEU A 701 -5.29 3.55 27.93
C LEU A 701 -6.33 4.34 27.12
N ARG A 702 -7.28 4.96 27.83
CA ARG A 702 -8.35 5.75 27.22
C ARG A 702 -7.78 6.89 26.38
N ALA A 703 -8.57 7.30 25.38
CA ALA A 703 -8.17 8.28 24.39
C ALA A 703 -7.98 9.70 24.96
N GLU A 704 -8.63 9.99 26.09
CA GLU A 704 -8.73 11.30 26.74
C GLU A 704 -7.75 11.37 27.93
N PRO A 705 -6.55 11.98 27.74
CA PRO A 705 -5.50 11.95 28.76
C PRO A 705 -5.90 12.67 30.05
N GLU A 706 -6.79 13.67 29.96
CA GLU A 706 -7.24 14.48 31.09
C GLU A 706 -8.12 13.68 32.07
N SER A 707 -8.85 12.68 31.59
CA SER A 707 -9.66 11.80 32.43
C SER A 707 -8.97 10.49 32.80
N GLN A 708 -7.81 10.17 32.21
CA GLN A 708 -7.15 8.88 32.39
C GLN A 708 -6.31 8.85 33.67
N VAL A 709 -6.55 7.86 34.52
CA VAL A 709 -5.65 7.52 35.62
C VAL A 709 -4.51 6.68 35.06
N VAL A 710 -3.31 7.24 35.01
CA VAL A 710 -2.12 6.53 34.51
C VAL A 710 -1.56 5.65 35.64
N PRO A 711 -1.44 4.33 35.44
CA PRO A 711 -0.89 3.46 36.46
C PRO A 711 0.61 3.70 36.70
N LYS A 712 1.04 3.41 37.91
CA LYS A 712 2.44 3.49 38.32
C LYS A 712 3.17 2.22 37.90
N TYR A 713 4.26 2.36 37.16
CA TYR A 713 5.12 1.23 36.81
C TYR A 713 6.24 1.08 37.84
N ILE A 714 6.56 -0.14 38.24
CA ILE A 714 7.77 -0.45 39.00
C ILE A 714 9.00 -0.08 38.17
N ASP A 715 10.02 0.48 38.80
CA ASP A 715 11.24 0.86 38.10
C ASP A 715 12.01 -0.39 37.64
N SER A 716 12.54 -0.32 36.41
CA SER A 716 13.36 -1.38 35.80
C SER A 716 14.58 -1.78 36.62
N CYS A 717 15.11 -0.90 37.48
CA CYS A 717 16.27 -1.20 38.32
C CYS A 717 15.97 -2.24 39.42
N TYR A 718 14.70 -2.43 39.77
CA TYR A 718 14.24 -3.41 40.77
C TYR A 718 13.75 -4.73 40.15
N ILE A 719 13.86 -4.90 38.84
CA ILE A 719 13.41 -6.09 38.12
C ILE A 719 14.59 -6.92 37.66
N THR A 720 14.53 -8.23 37.95
CA THR A 720 15.46 -9.22 37.42
C THR A 720 14.71 -10.13 36.45
N ASN A 721 15.28 -10.37 35.27
CA ASN A 721 14.70 -11.33 34.34
C ASN A 721 15.02 -12.76 34.81
N ALA A 722 13.99 -13.61 34.90
CA ALA A 722 14.16 -14.99 35.33
C ALA A 722 14.87 -15.81 34.24
N SER A 723 16.01 -16.40 34.57
CA SER A 723 16.94 -17.05 33.64
C SER A 723 16.39 -18.33 32.98
N GLU A 724 15.35 -18.95 33.53
CA GLU A 724 14.92 -20.31 33.13
C GLU A 724 13.82 -20.35 32.06
N ASN A 725 13.25 -19.22 31.63
CA ASN A 725 12.13 -19.19 30.68
C ASN A 725 12.31 -18.17 29.56
N VAL A 726 13.51 -18.09 28.98
CA VAL A 726 13.80 -17.27 27.79
C VAL A 726 13.14 -17.91 26.56
N LYS A 727 11.82 -17.75 26.42
CA LYS A 727 11.20 -17.91 25.10
C LYS A 727 11.70 -16.74 24.26
N LYS A 728 12.57 -17.03 23.27
CA LYS A 728 12.93 -16.04 22.22
C LYS A 728 11.66 -15.29 21.85
N GLY A 729 11.71 -13.97 21.98
CA GLY A 729 10.56 -13.07 21.88
C GLY A 729 9.71 -13.34 20.64
N HIS A 730 8.49 -12.80 20.65
CA HIS A 730 7.57 -12.89 19.53
C HIS A 730 8.36 -12.68 18.22
N LYS A 731 8.32 -13.65 17.27
CA LYS A 731 9.16 -13.65 16.04
C LYS A 731 9.13 -12.32 15.27
N PHE A 732 8.12 -11.50 15.52
CA PHE A 732 7.73 -10.32 14.76
C PHE A 732 7.71 -9.02 15.58
N ASP A 733 7.86 -9.08 16.91
CA ASP A 733 8.03 -7.87 17.72
C ASP A 733 9.15 -8.09 18.74
N LYS A 734 10.35 -7.60 18.39
CA LYS A 734 11.54 -7.65 19.25
C LYS A 734 11.35 -6.86 20.56
N ARG A 735 10.31 -6.02 20.67
CA ARG A 735 9.94 -5.26 21.88
C ARG A 735 9.12 -6.08 22.88
N LEU A 736 8.64 -7.27 22.51
CA LEU A 736 7.83 -8.13 23.37
C LEU A 736 8.63 -9.37 23.77
N THR A 737 9.47 -9.23 24.80
CA THR A 737 10.00 -10.40 25.49
C THR A 737 8.86 -11.04 26.29
N LEU A 738 8.76 -12.36 26.19
CA LEU A 738 7.79 -13.16 26.96
C LEU A 738 8.41 -13.65 28.26
N ASN A 739 9.55 -13.08 28.64
CA ASN A 739 10.35 -13.49 29.79
C ASN A 739 9.53 -13.29 31.07
N ASN A 740 9.57 -14.31 31.91
CA ASN A 740 9.20 -14.19 33.30
C ASN A 740 10.28 -13.38 34.02
N TYR A 741 9.92 -12.82 35.16
CA TYR A 741 10.78 -11.90 35.90
C TYR A 741 10.51 -12.06 37.38
N ASP A 742 11.42 -11.51 38.17
CA ASP A 742 11.26 -11.42 39.59
C ASP A 742 11.46 -9.99 40.08
N CYS A 743 10.85 -9.70 41.22
CA CYS A 743 10.86 -8.41 41.88
C CYS A 743 10.68 -8.65 43.37
N ASP A 744 11.49 -7.98 44.20
CA ASP A 744 11.25 -8.01 45.65
C ASP A 744 9.87 -7.40 45.95
N TRP A 745 9.00 -8.18 46.56
CA TRP A 745 7.64 -7.79 46.92
C TRP A 745 7.59 -6.51 47.75
N ARG A 746 8.66 -6.19 48.51
CA ARG A 746 8.75 -4.96 49.32
C ARG A 746 8.70 -3.71 48.45
N ILE A 747 9.31 -3.74 47.26
CA ILE A 747 9.29 -2.63 46.31
C ILE A 747 7.87 -2.42 45.77
N ILE A 748 7.19 -3.52 45.44
CA ILE A 748 5.79 -3.48 44.99
C ILE A 748 4.90 -2.96 46.12
N TYR A 749 5.08 -3.46 47.34
CA TYR A 749 4.34 -3.05 48.52
C TYR A 749 4.43 -1.53 48.76
N GLU A 750 5.62 -0.93 48.66
CA GLU A 750 5.77 0.52 48.87
C GLU A 750 4.93 1.35 47.88
N GLU A 751 4.90 0.96 46.60
CA GLU A 751 4.08 1.66 45.60
C GLU A 751 2.58 1.41 45.81
N VAL A 752 2.20 0.19 46.18
CA VAL A 752 0.81 -0.16 46.48
C VAL A 752 0.31 0.55 47.75
N LEU A 753 1.14 0.64 48.79
CA LEU A 753 0.82 1.35 50.03
C LEU A 753 0.56 2.84 49.79
N LYS A 754 1.35 3.49 48.93
CA LYS A 754 1.12 4.89 48.55
C LYS A 754 -0.26 5.10 47.92
N LEU A 755 -0.69 4.18 47.06
CA LEU A 755 -2.04 4.23 46.49
C LEU A 755 -3.10 3.99 47.56
N ALA A 756 -2.93 2.96 48.39
CA ALA A 756 -3.87 2.63 49.46
C ALA A 756 -4.09 3.80 50.43
N LEU A 757 -3.02 4.50 50.83
CA LEU A 757 -3.08 5.68 51.69
C LEU A 757 -3.73 6.90 51.02
N SER A 758 -3.80 6.94 49.70
CA SER A 758 -4.39 8.05 48.94
C SER A 758 -5.92 7.93 48.77
N ILE A 759 -6.49 6.76 49.08
CA ILE A 759 -7.92 6.51 48.96
C ILE A 759 -8.66 7.33 50.00
N LYS A 760 -9.52 8.22 49.53
CA LYS A 760 -10.48 8.92 50.35
C LYS A 760 -11.81 8.18 50.22
N ARG A 761 -12.19 7.45 51.26
CA ARG A 761 -13.59 7.10 51.47
C ARG A 761 -14.13 8.09 52.48
N ASP A 762 -15.21 8.78 52.13
CA ASP A 762 -15.99 9.51 53.12
C ASP A 762 -16.53 8.45 54.07
N ASP A 763 -16.13 8.53 55.35
CA ASP A 763 -16.36 7.52 56.40
C ASP A 763 -17.75 6.87 56.41
#